data_AF-A0A3N0YSH0-F1
#
_entry.id   AF-A0A3N0YSH0-F1
#
_cell.length_a   1.000
_cell.length_b   1.000
_cell.length_c   1.000
_cell.angle_alpha   90.00
_cell.angle_beta   90.00
_cell.angle_gamma   90.00
#
_symmetry.space_group_name_H-M   'P 1'
#
loop_
_entity.id
_entity.type
_entity.pdbx_description
1 polymer ?
#
loop_
_entity_poly.entity_id
_entity_poly.type
_entity_poly.pdbx_seq_one_letter_code
_entity_poly.pdbx_strand_id
1 'polypeptide(L)'
;MRADFNIMKDLASHTRLSPEQRESRINRLISNINRNADVQNELTTWGLSFENRLLSLNGRVLPSERIIQGSRAYEYNPWAADWSKEMRGLPLISCMSLDNWLMFYTRRNADVAQSLLQTLNRVAGPMGIRMQRAIMIEYEDRQESLLRALQQNVARETQMVVVILPTNRKDKYDCVKKYLCVDCPTPSQCVVSRTISKPQALMTVATKIALQMNCKMGGELWSVEIPLRQLMIVGIDCYHDTAAGKRSIGALVASLNQGMSRWFSKCVLQNRGQEIIDALKGSLQAALKAYLKYNNSLPSRIIVYRDGVGDGMLQSVVDYEVPQIMQSIKTMGQDYEPKLSVVVVKKRISSRFFARIDGKIANPPPGTVIDTEVTRPEWYDFFIVSQAVRFGCVSPTHYNVVFDNSGLKPDHMQRLTYKLCHMYYNWQGIVRVPAPCQYAHKLAFLVGQSIHKEPNMNLDDFLYYLQNASEDGGVIVSMERDSFMQDFFRKVEEVRGVIDKISSLVNEVKKKHSVILSAPNPDEKTKEELEQLTVEIKKYANFVRTSLKSMQQNQPSDEQENQATVDARIQKTQYTNLSRKFVAVMTQYNETQVSFREKSKSRIQRQLEITGRITTNEELEEMLETGNPSIFTSDIISNSQITRQALNEIESRHKDILRLEASIKELHDMFVDMAILVETQGEMINNIEKNVNNAVEYVGHAKVETKKAVRYQTQARRKLVYVAICGAVCIIILLVIIVIAVYGD
;
A
#
# COMPACT_ATOMS: atom_id res chain seq x y z
N MET A 1 13.56 -0.02 1.36
CA MET A 1 13.00 -0.42 2.68
C MET A 1 12.12 -1.68 2.61
N ARG A 2 10.89 -1.66 2.06
CA ARG A 2 9.97 -2.84 2.10
C ARG A 2 10.50 -4.13 1.45
N ALA A 3 11.42 -4.01 0.48
CA ALA A 3 12.03 -5.15 -0.19
C ALA A 3 13.27 -5.72 0.52
N ASP A 4 13.75 -5.08 1.57
CA ASP A 4 14.86 -5.59 2.37
C ASP A 4 14.30 -6.40 3.55
N PHE A 5 14.54 -7.71 3.51
CA PHE A 5 14.05 -8.63 4.54
C PHE A 5 14.63 -8.35 5.92
N ASN A 6 15.89 -7.94 6.01
CA ASN A 6 16.55 -7.70 7.30
C ASN A 6 15.97 -6.44 7.95
N ILE A 7 15.84 -5.35 7.19
CA ILE A 7 15.19 -4.13 7.68
C ILE A 7 13.74 -4.40 8.11
N MET A 8 12.98 -5.16 7.30
CA MET A 8 11.60 -5.50 7.65
C MET A 8 11.52 -6.40 8.90
N LYS A 9 12.48 -7.32 9.09
CA LYS A 9 12.57 -8.16 10.29
C LYS A 9 12.90 -7.34 11.54
N ASP A 10 13.84 -6.41 11.44
CA ASP A 10 14.22 -5.54 12.57
C ASP A 10 13.09 -4.57 12.91
N LEU A 11 12.49 -3.93 11.91
CA LEU A 11 11.31 -3.09 12.07
C LEU A 11 10.14 -3.87 12.69
N ALA A 12 9.93 -5.11 12.25
CA ALA A 12 8.90 -5.98 12.81
C ALA A 12 9.16 -6.28 14.29
N SER A 13 10.41 -6.40 14.72
CA SER A 13 10.73 -6.64 16.14
C SER A 13 10.32 -5.45 17.04
N HIS A 14 10.41 -4.22 16.53
CA HIS A 14 9.99 -3.01 17.26
C HIS A 14 8.51 -2.66 17.11
N THR A 15 7.87 -3.08 16.01
CA THR A 15 6.47 -2.72 15.70
C THR A 15 5.44 -3.80 16.05
N ARG A 16 5.83 -5.08 16.11
CA ARG A 16 4.94 -6.21 16.47
C ARG A 16 4.82 -6.36 17.98
N LEU A 17 4.02 -5.49 18.59
CA LEU A 17 3.69 -5.56 20.02
C LEU A 17 2.82 -6.79 20.33
N SER A 18 3.15 -7.52 21.40
CA SER A 18 2.29 -8.57 21.95
C SER A 18 0.97 -7.99 22.49
N PRO A 19 -0.07 -8.81 22.69
CA PRO A 19 -1.33 -8.40 23.33
C PRO A 19 -1.12 -7.63 24.64
N GLU A 20 -0.30 -8.16 25.53
CA GLU A 20 0.00 -7.57 26.84
C GLU A 20 0.77 -6.25 26.71
N GLN A 21 1.78 -6.21 25.83
CA GLN A 21 2.54 -4.99 25.57
C GLN A 21 1.66 -3.88 24.98
N ARG A 22 0.75 -4.25 24.07
CA ARG A 22 -0.17 -3.29 23.43
C ARG A 22 -1.18 -2.76 24.44
N GLU A 23 -1.78 -3.63 25.24
CA GLU A 23 -2.71 -3.22 26.30
C GLU A 23 -2.02 -2.30 27.32
N SER A 24 -0.82 -2.67 27.78
CA SER A 24 -0.02 -1.83 28.68
C SER A 24 0.28 -0.45 28.11
N ARG A 25 0.63 -0.35 26.82
CA ARG A 25 0.85 0.95 26.16
C ARG A 25 -0.42 1.78 26.04
N ILE A 26 -1.56 1.17 25.75
CA ILE A 26 -2.85 1.88 25.70
C ILE A 26 -3.26 2.36 27.09
N ASN A 27 -3.14 1.51 28.11
CA ASN A 27 -3.41 1.89 29.51
C ASN A 27 -2.48 3.02 29.99
N ARG A 28 -1.21 3.01 29.57
CA ARG A 28 -0.27 4.12 29.84
C ARG A 28 -0.72 5.41 29.16
N LEU A 29 -1.21 5.35 27.92
CA LEU A 29 -1.73 6.52 27.20
C LEU A 29 -2.96 7.10 27.92
N ILE A 30 -3.93 6.25 28.31
CA ILE A 30 -5.12 6.66 29.07
C ILE A 30 -4.70 7.29 30.40
N SER A 31 -3.77 6.66 31.13
CA SER A 31 -3.26 7.23 32.39
C SER A 31 -2.55 8.56 32.20
N ASN A 32 -1.85 8.78 31.08
CA ASN A 32 -1.20 10.06 30.80
C ASN A 32 -2.23 11.16 30.48
N ILE A 33 -3.28 10.81 29.72
CA ILE A 33 -4.40 11.71 29.41
C ILE A 33 -5.12 12.12 30.70
N ASN A 34 -5.39 11.17 31.59
CA ASN A 34 -6.11 11.41 32.84
C ASN A 34 -5.28 12.15 33.91
N ARG A 35 -3.95 12.13 33.81
CA ARG A 35 -3.04 12.88 34.70
C ARG A 35 -2.74 14.30 34.22
N ASN A 36 -2.98 14.61 32.95
CA ASN A 36 -2.67 15.92 32.39
C ASN A 36 -3.81 16.90 32.66
N ALA A 37 -3.56 17.89 33.53
CA ALA A 37 -4.55 18.89 33.94
C ALA A 37 -5.10 19.70 32.77
N ASP A 38 -4.26 20.06 31.78
CA ASP A 38 -4.70 20.84 30.62
C ASP A 38 -5.72 20.05 29.78
N VAL A 39 -5.45 18.75 29.60
CA VAL A 39 -6.37 17.86 28.86
C VAL A 39 -7.67 17.65 29.62
N GLN A 40 -7.61 17.48 30.95
CA GLN A 40 -8.81 17.34 31.77
C GLN A 40 -9.65 18.62 31.80
N ASN A 41 -9.03 19.79 31.85
CA ASN A 41 -9.72 21.08 31.79
C ASN A 41 -10.46 21.24 30.46
N GLU A 42 -9.81 20.90 29.34
CA GLU A 42 -10.46 20.91 28.03
C GLU A 42 -11.64 19.93 27.99
N LEU A 43 -11.45 18.66 28.35
CA LEU A 43 -12.51 17.65 28.34
C LEU A 43 -13.71 18.03 29.23
N THR A 44 -13.45 18.58 30.41
CA THR A 44 -14.49 19.02 31.35
C THR A 44 -15.30 20.18 30.79
N THR A 45 -14.68 21.09 30.02
CA THR A 45 -15.38 22.18 29.34
C THR A 45 -16.43 21.66 28.36
N TRP A 46 -16.16 20.51 27.72
CA TRP A 46 -17.10 19.82 26.83
C TRP A 46 -18.03 18.83 27.54
N GLY A 47 -17.91 18.66 28.87
CA GLY A 47 -18.66 17.65 29.63
C GLY A 47 -18.26 16.20 29.29
N LEU A 48 -17.06 16.00 28.76
CA LEU A 48 -16.55 14.69 28.33
C LEU A 48 -15.54 14.13 29.33
N SER A 49 -15.42 12.80 29.37
CA SER A 49 -14.36 12.11 30.12
C SER A 49 -13.98 10.79 29.44
N PHE A 50 -12.75 10.33 29.66
CA PHE A 50 -12.31 9.02 29.20
C PHE A 50 -12.40 7.99 30.31
N GLU A 51 -12.92 6.81 29.99
CA GLU A 51 -12.96 5.69 30.93
C GLU A 51 -11.54 5.16 31.23
N ASN A 52 -11.32 4.72 32.48
CA ASN A 52 -10.01 4.26 32.96
C ASN A 52 -9.66 2.83 32.55
N ARG A 53 -10.58 2.13 31.88
CA ARG A 53 -10.44 0.74 31.47
C ARG A 53 -10.80 0.60 30.01
N LEU A 54 -10.19 -0.39 29.35
CA LEU A 54 -10.62 -0.78 28.01
C LEU A 54 -12.04 -1.32 28.06
N LEU A 55 -12.81 -1.04 27.00
CA LEU A 55 -14.15 -1.56 26.82
C LEU A 55 -14.15 -3.08 26.94
N SER A 56 -14.99 -3.60 27.83
CA SER A 56 -15.19 -5.03 28.02
C SER A 56 -16.47 -5.44 27.31
N LEU A 57 -16.33 -6.30 26.29
CA LEU A 57 -17.44 -6.77 25.48
C LEU A 57 -17.46 -8.30 25.43
N ASN A 58 -18.62 -8.87 25.11
CA ASN A 58 -18.78 -10.30 24.90
C ASN A 58 -18.61 -10.65 23.41
N GLY A 59 -17.66 -11.53 23.11
CA GLY A 59 -17.50 -12.14 21.80
C GLY A 59 -17.96 -13.60 21.81
N ARG A 60 -18.25 -14.15 20.63
CA ARG A 60 -18.57 -15.58 20.45
C ARG A 60 -17.45 -16.26 19.66
N VAL A 61 -17.17 -17.52 19.94
CA VAL A 61 -16.21 -18.30 19.14
C VAL A 61 -16.98 -19.30 18.30
N LEU A 62 -16.84 -19.22 16.98
CA LEU A 62 -17.45 -20.17 16.06
C LEU A 62 -16.83 -21.57 16.21
N PRO A 63 -17.61 -22.64 16.00
CA PRO A 63 -17.08 -23.99 16.04
C PRO A 63 -16.04 -24.22 14.93
N SER A 64 -15.07 -25.08 15.21
CA SER A 64 -14.06 -25.48 14.23
C SER A 64 -14.67 -26.31 13.11
N GLU A 65 -14.09 -26.17 11.92
CA GLU A 65 -14.58 -26.82 10.71
C GLU A 65 -13.81 -28.11 10.44
N ARG A 66 -14.49 -29.13 9.87
CA ARG A 66 -13.83 -30.35 9.41
C ARG A 66 -13.32 -30.15 7.99
N ILE A 67 -12.08 -30.52 7.75
CA ILE A 67 -11.47 -30.48 6.41
C ILE A 67 -11.74 -31.79 5.71
N ILE A 68 -12.33 -31.72 4.53
CA ILE A 68 -12.63 -32.86 3.68
C ILE A 68 -11.57 -32.93 2.59
N GLN A 69 -10.90 -34.07 2.45
CA GLN A 69 -9.85 -34.31 1.47
C GLN A 69 -9.99 -35.74 0.92
N GLY A 70 -10.21 -35.86 -0.39
CA GLY A 70 -10.54 -37.14 -1.01
C GLY A 70 -11.78 -37.76 -0.36
N SER A 71 -11.66 -38.98 0.13
CA SER A 71 -12.71 -39.70 0.87
C SER A 71 -12.65 -39.52 2.39
N ARG A 72 -11.71 -38.74 2.92
CA ARG A 72 -11.51 -38.57 4.37
C ARG A 72 -11.93 -37.18 4.83
N ALA A 73 -12.37 -37.11 6.07
CA ALA A 73 -12.64 -35.84 6.76
C ALA A 73 -11.99 -35.85 8.14
N TYR A 74 -11.18 -34.84 8.44
CA TYR A 74 -10.41 -34.75 9.69
C TYR A 74 -10.55 -33.38 10.35
N GLU A 75 -10.22 -33.33 11.64
CA GLU A 75 -10.16 -32.13 12.45
C GLU A 75 -8.72 -31.61 12.50
N TYR A 76 -8.55 -30.35 12.87
CA TYR A 76 -7.25 -29.70 13.04
C TYR A 76 -7.23 -28.93 14.36
N ASN A 77 -6.04 -28.54 14.84
CA ASN A 77 -5.92 -27.75 16.05
C ASN A 77 -6.46 -26.31 15.83
N PRO A 78 -7.56 -25.91 16.47
CA PRO A 78 -8.20 -24.61 16.22
C PRO A 78 -7.30 -23.41 16.59
N TRP A 79 -6.42 -23.59 17.59
CA TRP A 79 -5.47 -22.55 18.01
C TRP A 79 -4.32 -22.35 17.02
N ALA A 80 -3.90 -23.43 16.37
CA ALA A 80 -2.87 -23.36 15.33
C ALA A 80 -3.44 -22.88 14.00
N ALA A 81 -4.72 -23.17 13.73
CA ALA A 81 -5.42 -22.86 12.49
C ALA A 81 -4.65 -23.33 11.23
N ASP A 82 -3.98 -24.48 11.33
CA ASP A 82 -3.16 -25.12 10.31
C ASP A 82 -3.45 -26.62 10.29
N TRP A 83 -3.51 -27.21 9.09
CA TRP A 83 -3.75 -28.63 8.86
C TRP A 83 -2.68 -29.26 7.94
N SER A 84 -1.50 -28.65 7.87
CA SER A 84 -0.43 -29.08 6.96
C SER A 84 0.16 -30.46 7.30
N LYS A 85 -0.02 -30.95 8.52
CA LYS A 85 0.43 -32.28 8.96
C LYS A 85 -0.59 -33.34 8.60
N GLU A 86 -1.86 -33.03 8.78
CA GLU A 86 -3.03 -33.89 8.58
C GLU A 86 -3.21 -34.21 7.09
N MET A 87 -2.85 -33.29 6.19
CA MET A 87 -2.89 -33.52 4.74
C MET A 87 -1.87 -34.53 4.21
N ARG A 88 -0.82 -34.87 4.97
CA ARG A 88 0.32 -35.62 4.44
C ARG A 88 -0.08 -37.04 4.09
N GLY A 89 0.26 -37.46 2.87
CA GLY A 89 0.02 -38.83 2.39
C GLY A 89 -1.45 -39.14 2.10
N LEU A 90 -2.31 -38.13 2.03
CA LEU A 90 -3.71 -38.28 1.65
C LEU A 90 -3.95 -37.87 0.19
N PRO A 91 -4.81 -38.59 -0.55
CA PRO A 91 -5.17 -38.22 -1.91
C PRO A 91 -5.98 -36.91 -1.91
N LEU A 92 -5.87 -36.12 -2.98
CA LEU A 92 -6.64 -34.88 -3.14
C LEU A 92 -8.08 -35.18 -3.57
N ILE A 93 -8.96 -34.17 -3.51
CA ILE A 93 -10.35 -34.31 -3.99
C ILE A 93 -10.39 -34.59 -5.50
N SER A 94 -9.64 -33.79 -6.27
CA SER A 94 -9.55 -33.93 -7.72
C SER A 94 -8.11 -33.71 -8.18
N CYS A 95 -7.56 -34.71 -8.84
CA CYS A 95 -6.19 -34.73 -9.34
C CYS A 95 -6.18 -34.61 -10.86
N MET A 96 -5.38 -33.69 -11.38
CA MET A 96 -5.13 -33.55 -12.81
C MET A 96 -3.90 -34.37 -13.20
N SER A 97 -4.01 -35.20 -14.23
CA SER A 97 -2.84 -35.93 -14.76
C SER A 97 -1.91 -34.98 -15.52
N LEU A 98 -0.60 -35.17 -15.32
CA LEU A 98 0.47 -34.46 -16.00
C LEU A 98 1.14 -35.42 -16.97
N ASP A 99 0.58 -35.54 -18.16
CA ASP A 99 1.05 -36.43 -19.22
C ASP A 99 1.99 -35.70 -20.18
N ASN A 100 1.68 -34.44 -20.54
CA ASN A 100 2.50 -33.59 -21.39
C ASN A 100 2.81 -32.25 -20.73
N TRP A 101 4.01 -32.14 -20.15
CA TRP A 101 4.46 -30.93 -19.46
C TRP A 101 5.96 -30.70 -19.61
N LEU A 102 6.35 -29.44 -19.57
CA LEU A 102 7.71 -29.00 -19.84
C LEU A 102 8.38 -28.46 -18.57
N MET A 103 9.67 -28.70 -18.42
CA MET A 103 10.50 -28.09 -17.38
C MET A 103 11.69 -27.37 -18.01
N PHE A 104 11.67 -26.05 -17.91
CA PHE A 104 12.73 -25.16 -18.39
C PHE A 104 13.77 -24.94 -17.28
N TYR A 105 15.04 -25.07 -17.61
CA TYR A 105 16.15 -24.87 -16.68
C TYR A 105 17.37 -24.28 -17.40
N THR A 106 18.25 -23.61 -16.66
CA THR A 106 19.55 -23.21 -17.20
C THR A 106 20.58 -24.30 -16.97
N ARG A 107 21.63 -24.36 -17.79
CA ARG A 107 22.72 -25.35 -17.67
C ARG A 107 23.26 -25.52 -16.25
N ARG A 108 23.43 -24.40 -15.52
CA ARG A 108 23.93 -24.37 -14.14
C ARG A 108 22.97 -24.99 -13.11
N ASN A 109 21.68 -25.12 -13.45
CA ASN A 109 20.63 -25.63 -12.56
C ASN A 109 20.13 -27.02 -12.98
N ALA A 110 20.82 -27.73 -13.88
CA ALA A 110 20.42 -29.04 -14.37
C ALA A 110 20.20 -30.06 -13.23
N ASP A 111 21.17 -30.18 -12.31
CA ASP A 111 21.09 -31.12 -11.18
C ASP A 111 19.94 -30.78 -10.23
N VAL A 112 19.71 -29.49 -10.01
CA VAL A 112 18.64 -28.99 -9.14
C VAL A 112 17.26 -29.24 -9.77
N ALA A 113 17.13 -29.04 -11.08
CA ALA A 113 15.91 -29.33 -11.83
C ALA A 113 15.60 -30.84 -11.82
N GLN A 114 16.62 -31.68 -12.03
CA GLN A 114 16.50 -33.13 -11.97
C GLN A 114 16.11 -33.62 -10.56
N SER A 115 16.70 -33.05 -9.52
CA SER A 115 16.36 -33.34 -8.12
C SER A 115 14.92 -32.96 -7.79
N LEU A 116 14.46 -31.81 -8.30
CA LEU A 116 13.06 -31.40 -8.16
C LEU A 116 12.13 -32.37 -8.89
N LEU A 117 12.44 -32.75 -10.13
CA LEU A 117 11.63 -33.68 -10.92
C LEU A 117 11.48 -35.03 -10.22
N GLN A 118 12.57 -35.59 -9.69
CA GLN A 118 12.53 -36.83 -8.91
C GLN A 118 11.67 -36.68 -7.65
N THR A 119 11.82 -35.56 -6.94
CA THR A 119 11.06 -35.32 -5.71
C THR A 119 9.58 -35.10 -5.99
N LEU A 120 9.22 -34.41 -7.09
CA LEU A 120 7.85 -34.21 -7.53
C LEU A 120 7.16 -35.55 -7.81
N ASN A 121 7.82 -36.46 -8.54
CA ASN A 121 7.30 -37.81 -8.77
C ASN A 121 7.04 -38.57 -7.46
N ARG A 122 7.94 -38.45 -6.48
CA ARG A 122 7.79 -39.11 -5.17
C ARG A 122 6.60 -38.57 -4.36
N VAL A 123 6.33 -37.26 -4.40
CA VAL A 123 5.22 -36.65 -3.65
C VAL A 123 3.88 -36.73 -4.37
N ALA A 124 3.88 -36.85 -5.71
CA ALA A 124 2.68 -36.92 -6.54
C ALA A 124 1.86 -38.19 -6.28
N GLY A 125 2.53 -39.35 -6.13
CA GLY A 125 1.87 -40.64 -5.92
C GLY A 125 0.91 -40.66 -4.73
N PRO A 126 1.36 -40.35 -3.49
CA PRO A 126 0.48 -40.30 -2.31
C PRO A 126 -0.65 -39.27 -2.42
N MET A 127 -0.49 -38.22 -3.22
CA MET A 127 -1.55 -37.23 -3.50
C MET A 127 -2.56 -37.72 -4.54
N GLY A 128 -2.30 -38.84 -5.23
CA GLY A 128 -3.12 -39.33 -6.33
C GLY A 128 -2.88 -38.59 -7.66
N ILE A 129 -1.79 -37.81 -7.79
CA ILE A 129 -1.43 -37.12 -9.02
C ILE A 129 -0.62 -38.08 -9.90
N ARG A 130 -1.16 -38.45 -11.07
CA ARG A 130 -0.40 -39.18 -12.09
C ARG A 130 0.51 -38.20 -12.81
N MET A 131 1.83 -38.37 -12.66
CA MET A 131 2.84 -37.49 -13.25
C MET A 131 3.78 -38.29 -14.14
N GLN A 132 3.73 -38.02 -15.44
CA GLN A 132 4.73 -38.51 -16.40
C GLN A 132 6.02 -37.69 -16.28
N ARG A 133 7.11 -38.21 -16.83
CA ARG A 133 8.40 -37.51 -16.84
C ARG A 133 8.29 -36.23 -17.70
N ALA A 134 8.67 -35.09 -17.13
CA ALA A 134 8.72 -33.82 -17.85
C ALA A 134 9.69 -33.86 -19.04
N ILE A 135 9.35 -33.13 -20.10
CA ILE A 135 10.30 -32.82 -21.16
C ILE A 135 11.19 -31.68 -20.66
N MET A 136 12.49 -31.95 -20.56
CA MET A 136 13.49 -31.05 -19.99
C MET A 136 14.04 -30.16 -21.10
N ILE A 137 13.85 -28.84 -20.99
CA ILE A 137 14.32 -27.84 -21.98
C ILE A 137 15.38 -26.94 -21.35
N GLU A 138 16.58 -26.97 -21.90
CA GLU A 138 17.66 -26.06 -21.50
C GLU A 138 17.48 -24.69 -22.15
N TYR A 139 17.72 -23.61 -21.40
CA TYR A 139 17.76 -22.25 -21.92
C TYR A 139 18.94 -21.47 -21.33
N GLU A 140 19.44 -20.48 -22.09
CA GLU A 140 20.46 -19.56 -21.58
C GLU A 140 19.87 -18.55 -20.61
N ASP A 141 20.63 -18.09 -19.60
CA ASP A 141 20.12 -17.19 -18.55
C ASP A 141 19.92 -15.73 -19.00
N ARG A 142 19.16 -15.53 -20.07
CA ARG A 142 18.74 -14.26 -20.66
C ARG A 142 17.24 -14.29 -20.92
N GLN A 143 16.57 -13.15 -20.73
CA GLN A 143 15.12 -13.05 -20.92
C GLN A 143 14.69 -13.45 -22.35
N GLU A 144 15.41 -12.97 -23.37
CA GLU A 144 15.11 -13.26 -24.78
C GLU A 144 15.26 -14.75 -25.10
N SER A 145 16.33 -15.39 -24.62
CA SER A 145 16.57 -16.82 -24.81
C SER A 145 15.47 -17.66 -24.16
N LEU A 146 15.03 -17.29 -22.95
CA LEU A 146 13.90 -17.93 -22.28
C LEU A 146 12.60 -17.77 -23.08
N LEU A 147 12.31 -16.57 -23.59
CA LEU A 147 11.11 -16.31 -24.39
C LEU A 147 11.12 -17.13 -25.68
N ARG A 148 12.23 -17.18 -26.40
CA ARG A 148 12.37 -17.98 -27.62
C ARG A 148 12.19 -19.47 -27.33
N ALA A 149 12.79 -19.97 -26.25
CA ALA A 149 12.62 -21.36 -25.84
C ALA A 149 11.16 -21.69 -25.53
N LEU A 150 10.42 -20.79 -24.85
CA LEU A 150 8.98 -20.95 -24.63
C LEU A 150 8.21 -20.99 -25.96
N GLN A 151 8.48 -20.04 -26.87
CA GLN A 151 7.80 -19.93 -28.15
C GLN A 151 8.02 -21.15 -29.07
N GLN A 152 9.19 -21.79 -28.99
CA GLN A 152 9.54 -22.93 -29.84
C GLN A 152 9.00 -24.26 -29.30
N ASN A 153 8.85 -24.40 -27.98
CA ASN A 153 8.57 -25.70 -27.36
C ASN A 153 7.17 -25.81 -26.76
N VAL A 154 6.54 -24.71 -26.36
CA VAL A 154 5.20 -24.74 -25.76
C VAL A 154 4.16 -24.87 -26.88
N ALA A 155 3.47 -26.00 -26.89
CA ALA A 155 2.43 -26.31 -27.86
C ALA A 155 1.03 -26.21 -27.23
N ARG A 156 -0.03 -26.29 -28.04
CA ARG A 156 -1.42 -26.16 -27.54
C ARG A 156 -1.83 -27.29 -26.60
N GLU A 157 -1.24 -28.46 -26.78
CA GLU A 157 -1.42 -29.67 -25.98
C GLU A 157 -0.57 -29.70 -24.70
N THR A 158 0.31 -28.70 -24.49
CA THR A 158 1.10 -28.61 -23.26
C THR A 158 0.19 -28.28 -22.08
N GLN A 159 0.17 -29.14 -21.06
CA GLN A 159 -0.71 -28.98 -19.91
C GLN A 159 -0.15 -28.02 -18.84
N MET A 160 1.18 -27.97 -18.73
CA MET A 160 1.87 -27.17 -17.71
C MET A 160 3.29 -26.85 -18.14
N VAL A 161 3.75 -25.65 -17.78
CA VAL A 161 5.15 -25.23 -17.94
C VAL A 161 5.77 -24.90 -16.59
N VAL A 162 6.82 -25.62 -16.21
CA VAL A 162 7.63 -25.32 -15.02
C VAL A 162 8.91 -24.61 -15.45
N VAL A 163 9.26 -23.50 -14.81
CA VAL A 163 10.48 -22.73 -15.14
C VAL A 163 11.34 -22.56 -13.89
N ILE A 164 12.55 -23.12 -13.92
CA ILE A 164 13.56 -22.96 -12.87
C ILE A 164 14.35 -21.68 -13.13
N LEU A 165 14.07 -20.64 -12.35
CA LEU A 165 14.74 -19.36 -12.44
C LEU A 165 16.00 -19.34 -11.58
N PRO A 166 17.18 -18.95 -12.11
CA PRO A 166 18.42 -18.88 -11.31
C PRO A 166 18.33 -17.89 -10.14
N THR A 167 17.65 -16.76 -10.36
CA THR A 167 17.48 -15.67 -9.39
C THR A 167 16.02 -15.20 -9.35
N ASN A 168 15.68 -14.33 -8.40
CA ASN A 168 14.36 -13.72 -8.25
C ASN A 168 14.13 -12.49 -9.15
N ARG A 169 14.94 -12.34 -10.21
CA ARG A 169 14.81 -11.21 -11.15
C ARG A 169 13.43 -11.20 -11.81
N LYS A 170 12.78 -10.03 -11.72
CA LYS A 170 11.39 -9.83 -12.14
C LYS A 170 11.19 -9.89 -13.66
N ASP A 171 12.17 -9.46 -14.44
CA ASP A 171 12.11 -9.41 -15.91
C ASP A 171 11.84 -10.78 -16.56
N LYS A 172 12.55 -11.83 -16.11
CA LYS A 172 12.32 -13.21 -16.55
C LYS A 172 10.94 -13.74 -16.11
N TYR A 173 10.55 -13.48 -14.86
CA TYR A 173 9.24 -13.89 -14.34
C TYR A 173 8.09 -13.23 -15.12
N ASP A 174 8.18 -11.92 -15.33
CA ASP A 174 7.19 -11.14 -16.07
C ASP A 174 7.09 -11.62 -17.52
N CYS A 175 8.22 -11.94 -18.17
CA CYS A 175 8.26 -12.48 -19.52
C CYS A 175 7.52 -13.82 -19.64
N VAL A 176 7.79 -14.77 -18.73
CA VAL A 176 7.09 -16.07 -18.66
C VAL A 176 5.59 -15.85 -18.48
N LYS A 177 5.19 -14.99 -17.52
CA LYS A 177 3.78 -14.75 -17.20
C LYS A 177 3.04 -14.02 -18.29
N LYS A 178 3.65 -13.03 -18.95
CA LYS A 178 3.06 -12.34 -20.09
C LYS A 178 2.77 -13.32 -21.23
N TYR A 179 3.79 -14.06 -21.67
CA TYR A 179 3.64 -14.96 -22.81
C TYR A 179 2.62 -16.07 -22.53
N LEU A 180 2.74 -16.76 -21.39
CA LEU A 180 1.91 -17.93 -21.09
C LEU A 180 0.49 -17.58 -20.58
N CYS A 181 0.23 -16.33 -20.18
CA CYS A 181 -1.12 -15.91 -19.78
C CYS A 181 -1.87 -15.16 -20.88
N VAL A 182 -1.18 -14.62 -21.89
CA VAL A 182 -1.79 -13.79 -22.95
C VAL A 182 -1.72 -14.49 -24.29
N ASP A 183 -0.50 -14.83 -24.74
CA ASP A 183 -0.25 -15.24 -26.12
C ASP A 183 -0.39 -16.76 -26.32
N CYS A 184 0.07 -17.55 -25.33
CA CYS A 184 -0.03 -19.01 -25.33
C CYS A 184 -0.61 -19.50 -24.00
N PRO A 185 -1.96 -19.53 -23.84
CA PRO A 185 -2.63 -19.72 -22.54
C PRO A 185 -2.33 -21.09 -21.93
N THR A 186 -1.29 -21.16 -21.11
CA THR A 186 -0.80 -22.40 -20.49
C THR A 186 -0.48 -22.15 -19.02
N PRO A 187 -1.04 -22.95 -18.09
CA PRO A 187 -0.67 -22.89 -16.68
C PRO A 187 0.84 -22.98 -16.47
N SER A 188 1.37 -22.12 -15.59
CA SER A 188 2.82 -22.04 -15.39
C SER A 188 3.26 -21.92 -13.93
N GLN A 189 4.37 -22.59 -13.61
CA GLN A 189 4.99 -22.63 -12.30
C GLN A 189 6.45 -22.17 -12.36
N CYS A 190 6.74 -20.97 -11.84
CA CYS A 190 8.12 -20.52 -11.68
C CYS A 190 8.66 -20.96 -10.32
N VAL A 191 9.90 -21.43 -10.27
CA VAL A 191 10.59 -21.86 -9.05
C VAL A 191 11.98 -21.24 -9.04
N VAL A 192 12.34 -20.53 -7.98
CA VAL A 192 13.70 -19.98 -7.85
C VAL A 192 14.63 -21.10 -7.39
N SER A 193 15.78 -21.25 -8.06
CA SER A 193 16.75 -22.32 -7.80
C SER A 193 17.13 -22.39 -6.32
N ARG A 194 17.43 -21.25 -5.69
CA ARG A 194 17.76 -21.16 -4.25
C ARG A 194 16.72 -21.78 -3.32
N THR A 195 15.43 -21.78 -3.69
CA THR A 195 14.34 -22.36 -2.89
C THR A 195 14.41 -23.89 -2.84
N ILE A 196 14.98 -24.51 -3.87
CA ILE A 196 15.05 -25.97 -4.05
C ILE A 196 16.49 -26.51 -3.94
N SER A 197 17.50 -25.64 -3.79
CA SER A 197 18.90 -26.07 -3.60
C SER A 197 19.18 -26.75 -2.24
N LYS A 198 18.27 -26.66 -1.26
CA LYS A 198 18.45 -27.24 0.08
C LYS A 198 17.78 -28.62 0.18
N PRO A 199 18.54 -29.74 0.26
CA PRO A 199 17.96 -31.09 0.23
C PRO A 199 16.97 -31.35 1.37
N GLN A 200 17.26 -30.86 2.58
CA GLN A 200 16.41 -31.05 3.76
C GLN A 200 15.01 -30.44 3.62
N ALA A 201 14.87 -29.36 2.84
CA ALA A 201 13.59 -28.67 2.64
C ALA A 201 12.87 -29.07 1.34
N LEU A 202 13.57 -29.75 0.43
CA LEU A 202 13.11 -30.02 -0.93
C LEU A 202 11.80 -30.80 -0.97
N MET A 203 11.61 -31.79 -0.10
CA MET A 203 10.37 -32.58 -0.04
C MET A 203 9.15 -31.71 0.31
N THR A 204 9.27 -30.85 1.33
CA THR A 204 8.19 -29.94 1.75
C THR A 204 7.90 -28.90 0.67
N VAL A 205 8.94 -28.36 0.03
CA VAL A 205 8.80 -27.40 -1.07
C VAL A 205 8.13 -28.06 -2.27
N ALA A 206 8.60 -29.23 -2.71
CA ALA A 206 8.04 -29.99 -3.83
C ALA A 206 6.58 -30.37 -3.58
N THR A 207 6.22 -30.75 -2.35
CA THR A 207 4.82 -31.00 -1.94
C THR A 207 3.96 -29.77 -2.20
N LYS A 208 4.39 -28.58 -1.77
CA LYS A 208 3.65 -27.32 -2.00
C LYS A 208 3.59 -26.94 -3.48
N ILE A 209 4.66 -27.18 -4.24
CA ILE A 209 4.70 -26.97 -5.70
C ILE A 209 3.70 -27.90 -6.39
N ALA A 210 3.67 -29.20 -6.05
CA ALA A 210 2.75 -30.17 -6.65
C ALA A 210 1.28 -29.81 -6.39
N LEU A 211 0.94 -29.40 -5.17
CA LEU A 211 -0.41 -28.90 -4.84
C LEU A 211 -0.78 -27.67 -5.68
N GLN A 212 0.15 -26.71 -5.81
CA GLN A 212 -0.07 -25.51 -6.60
C GLN A 212 -0.21 -25.83 -8.10
N MET A 213 0.60 -26.76 -8.63
CA MET A 213 0.49 -27.25 -10.00
C MET A 213 -0.89 -27.87 -10.25
N ASN A 214 -1.38 -28.72 -9.33
CA ASN A 214 -2.70 -29.31 -9.43
C ASN A 214 -3.81 -28.24 -9.49
N CYS A 215 -3.79 -27.25 -8.59
CA CYS A 215 -4.76 -26.15 -8.59
C CYS A 215 -4.75 -25.33 -9.88
N LYS A 216 -3.55 -25.06 -10.42
CA LYS A 216 -3.37 -24.29 -11.65
C LYS A 216 -3.91 -24.97 -12.90
N MET A 217 -4.13 -26.29 -12.85
CA MET A 217 -4.77 -27.07 -13.90
C MET A 217 -6.26 -27.35 -13.61
N GLY A 218 -6.82 -26.76 -12.54
CA GLY A 218 -8.23 -26.95 -12.17
C GLY A 218 -8.50 -28.10 -11.19
N GLY A 219 -7.46 -28.69 -10.61
CA GLY A 219 -7.59 -29.69 -9.55
C GLY A 219 -8.08 -29.10 -8.22
N GLU A 220 -8.63 -29.95 -7.37
CA GLU A 220 -9.29 -29.58 -6.11
C GLU A 220 -8.56 -30.25 -4.95
N LEU A 221 -8.13 -29.48 -3.95
CA LEU A 221 -7.28 -30.01 -2.88
C LEU A 221 -8.10 -30.52 -1.70
N TRP A 222 -8.87 -29.63 -1.09
CA TRP A 222 -9.71 -29.91 0.08
C TRP A 222 -10.99 -29.07 0.03
N SER A 223 -11.94 -29.36 0.90
CA SER A 223 -13.17 -28.58 1.04
C SER A 223 -13.66 -28.56 2.48
N VAL A 224 -14.66 -27.71 2.74
CA VAL A 224 -15.40 -27.63 4.00
C VAL A 224 -16.88 -27.77 3.67
N GLU A 225 -17.65 -28.35 4.58
CA GLU A 225 -19.09 -28.53 4.39
C GLU A 225 -19.83 -27.19 4.40
N ILE A 226 -20.49 -26.86 3.29
CA ILE A 226 -21.34 -25.67 3.13
C ILE A 226 -22.75 -26.15 2.73
N PRO A 227 -23.74 -26.10 3.65
CA PRO A 227 -25.06 -26.72 3.44
C PRO A 227 -26.02 -25.91 2.55
N LEU A 228 -25.55 -24.80 1.94
CA LEU A 228 -26.35 -23.94 1.07
C LEU A 228 -26.28 -24.43 -0.38
N ARG A 229 -27.40 -24.90 -0.94
CA ARG A 229 -27.48 -25.39 -2.32
C ARG A 229 -27.58 -24.26 -3.33
N GLN A 230 -27.09 -24.50 -4.56
CA GLN A 230 -27.14 -23.56 -5.68
C GLN A 230 -26.65 -22.14 -5.31
N LEU A 231 -25.56 -22.10 -4.54
CA LEU A 231 -24.91 -20.88 -4.09
C LEU A 231 -23.74 -20.56 -5.02
N MET A 232 -23.61 -19.29 -5.38
CA MET A 232 -22.40 -18.72 -5.97
C MET A 232 -21.79 -17.72 -4.99
N ILE A 233 -20.51 -17.91 -4.68
CA ILE A 233 -19.70 -16.96 -3.92
C ILE A 233 -18.83 -16.19 -4.89
N VAL A 234 -18.82 -14.87 -4.79
CA VAL A 234 -18.04 -13.99 -5.64
C VAL A 234 -17.09 -13.16 -4.78
N GLY A 235 -15.84 -13.03 -5.19
CA GLY A 235 -14.82 -12.16 -4.59
C GLY A 235 -14.41 -11.09 -5.58
N ILE A 236 -14.31 -9.86 -5.10
CA ILE A 236 -13.92 -8.70 -5.91
C ILE A 236 -12.80 -7.96 -5.17
N ASP A 237 -11.72 -7.65 -5.87
CA ASP A 237 -10.64 -6.78 -5.37
C ASP A 237 -10.12 -5.87 -6.48
N CYS A 238 -9.55 -4.72 -6.09
CA CYS A 238 -8.90 -3.77 -6.99
C CYS A 238 -7.43 -3.59 -6.62
N TYR A 239 -6.57 -3.65 -7.63
CA TYR A 239 -5.15 -3.35 -7.49
C TYR A 239 -4.83 -1.98 -8.10
N HIS A 240 -4.13 -1.14 -7.33
CA HIS A 240 -3.66 0.18 -7.75
C HIS A 240 -2.14 0.28 -7.59
N ASP A 241 -1.45 0.70 -8.65
CA ASP A 241 -0.03 1.10 -8.59
C ASP A 241 0.07 2.61 -8.80
N THR A 242 -0.24 3.36 -7.75
CA THR A 242 -0.28 4.83 -7.76
C THR A 242 1.09 5.45 -8.01
N ALA A 243 2.16 4.77 -7.59
CA ALA A 243 3.55 5.22 -7.69
C ALA A 243 4.13 5.07 -9.11
N ALA A 244 3.78 4.00 -9.84
CA ALA A 244 4.26 3.78 -11.21
C ALA A 244 3.39 4.41 -12.30
N GLY A 245 2.28 5.06 -11.93
CA GLY A 245 1.36 5.68 -12.89
C GLY A 245 0.57 4.71 -13.76
N LYS A 246 0.48 3.44 -13.37
CA LYS A 246 -0.17 2.37 -14.15
C LYS A 246 -1.69 2.37 -13.96
N ARG A 247 -2.38 1.71 -14.90
CA ARG A 247 -3.83 1.45 -14.85
C ARG A 247 -4.21 0.62 -13.62
N SER A 248 -5.38 0.88 -13.05
CA SER A 248 -5.93 0.02 -11.98
C SER A 248 -6.45 -1.29 -12.56
N ILE A 249 -6.39 -2.37 -11.79
CA ILE A 249 -6.90 -3.68 -12.20
C ILE A 249 -8.04 -4.08 -11.26
N GLY A 250 -9.25 -4.29 -11.80
CA GLY A 250 -10.32 -4.96 -11.09
C GLY A 250 -10.26 -6.47 -11.36
N ALA A 251 -10.43 -7.30 -10.34
CA ALA A 251 -10.53 -8.75 -10.50
C ALA A 251 -11.80 -9.28 -9.83
N LEU A 252 -12.46 -10.21 -10.52
CA LEU A 252 -13.62 -10.96 -10.03
C LEU A 252 -13.29 -12.45 -10.06
N VAL A 253 -13.58 -13.13 -8.96
CA VAL A 253 -13.45 -14.59 -8.84
C VAL A 253 -14.76 -15.16 -8.32
N ALA A 254 -15.34 -16.16 -8.97
CA ALA A 254 -16.64 -16.74 -8.63
C ALA A 254 -16.55 -18.25 -8.47
N SER A 255 -17.18 -18.81 -7.45
CA SER A 255 -17.26 -20.26 -7.26
C SER A 255 -18.18 -20.90 -8.31
N LEU A 256 -17.80 -22.08 -8.80
CA LEU A 256 -18.56 -22.79 -9.83
C LEU A 256 -19.35 -23.99 -9.31
N ASN A 257 -18.96 -24.58 -8.18
CA ASN A 257 -19.53 -25.83 -7.69
C ASN A 257 -19.94 -25.75 -6.21
N GLN A 258 -20.74 -26.74 -5.77
CA GLN A 258 -21.27 -26.81 -4.39
C GLN A 258 -20.19 -26.79 -3.31
N GLY A 259 -19.04 -27.45 -3.57
CA GLY A 259 -17.92 -27.51 -2.64
C GLY A 259 -17.10 -26.22 -2.52
N MET A 260 -17.42 -25.18 -3.31
CA MET A 260 -16.66 -23.93 -3.40
C MET A 260 -15.17 -24.16 -3.67
N SER A 261 -14.87 -25.21 -4.44
CA SER A 261 -13.52 -25.73 -4.70
C SER A 261 -13.04 -25.42 -6.11
N ARG A 262 -13.96 -25.09 -7.03
CA ARG A 262 -13.68 -24.62 -8.40
C ARG A 262 -14.06 -23.15 -8.56
N TRP A 263 -13.24 -22.43 -9.31
CA TRP A 263 -13.32 -20.97 -9.41
C TRP A 263 -13.19 -20.52 -10.86
N PHE A 264 -14.13 -19.68 -11.28
CA PHE A 264 -14.02 -18.84 -12.47
C PHE A 264 -13.37 -17.53 -12.08
N SER A 265 -12.56 -16.95 -12.96
CA SER A 265 -11.83 -15.72 -12.68
C SER A 265 -11.72 -14.84 -13.91
N LYS A 266 -11.86 -13.53 -13.70
CA LYS A 266 -11.78 -12.54 -14.77
C LYS A 266 -11.24 -11.22 -14.25
N CYS A 267 -10.37 -10.58 -15.02
CA CYS A 267 -9.88 -9.25 -14.69
C CYS A 267 -10.32 -8.21 -15.72
N VAL A 268 -10.37 -6.95 -15.30
CA VAL A 268 -10.63 -5.81 -16.19
C VAL A 268 -9.64 -4.69 -15.92
N LEU A 269 -9.12 -4.11 -17.00
CA LEU A 269 -8.25 -2.94 -16.96
C LEU A 269 -9.06 -1.65 -16.82
N GLN A 270 -8.78 -0.87 -15.78
CA GLN A 270 -9.49 0.38 -15.47
C GLN A 270 -8.63 1.63 -15.68
N ASN A 271 -9.22 2.81 -15.46
CA ASN A 271 -8.48 4.06 -15.43
C ASN A 271 -7.67 4.19 -14.12
N ARG A 272 -6.68 5.08 -14.11
CA ARG A 272 -5.74 5.25 -13.00
C ARG A 272 -6.48 5.72 -11.74
N GLY A 273 -6.22 5.06 -10.61
CA GLY A 273 -6.75 5.44 -9.28
C GLY A 273 -8.24 5.18 -9.05
N GLN A 274 -8.90 4.50 -9.97
CA GLN A 274 -10.33 4.25 -9.90
C GLN A 274 -10.66 3.03 -9.01
N GLU A 275 -11.14 3.28 -7.79
CA GLU A 275 -11.49 2.20 -6.83
C GLU A 275 -12.80 1.48 -7.19
N ILE A 276 -13.76 2.15 -7.85
CA ILE A 276 -15.05 1.58 -8.26
C ILE A 276 -14.94 0.88 -9.62
N ILE A 277 -15.48 -0.34 -9.74
CA ILE A 277 -15.38 -1.13 -10.98
C ILE A 277 -16.51 -0.81 -11.97
N ASP A 278 -16.21 -0.03 -13.02
CA ASP A 278 -17.18 0.31 -14.10
C ASP A 278 -17.57 -0.88 -15.00
N ALA A 279 -16.72 -1.91 -15.03
CA ALA A 279 -16.88 -3.06 -15.91
C ALA A 279 -17.26 -4.34 -15.16
N LEU A 280 -17.74 -4.22 -13.92
CA LEU A 280 -18.15 -5.36 -13.10
C LEU A 280 -19.25 -6.17 -13.79
N LYS A 281 -20.09 -5.48 -14.57
CA LYS A 281 -21.20 -6.07 -15.30
C LYS A 281 -20.78 -7.20 -16.24
N GLY A 282 -19.76 -6.95 -17.07
CA GLY A 282 -19.27 -7.93 -18.03
C GLY A 282 -18.63 -9.15 -17.35
N SER A 283 -17.92 -8.91 -16.25
CA SER A 283 -17.24 -9.97 -15.49
C SER A 283 -18.22 -10.88 -14.76
N LEU A 284 -19.23 -10.32 -14.10
CA LEU A 284 -20.25 -11.10 -13.41
C LEU A 284 -21.14 -11.86 -14.39
N GLN A 285 -21.49 -11.25 -15.53
CA GLN A 285 -22.23 -11.96 -16.58
C GLN A 285 -21.45 -13.17 -17.12
N ALA A 286 -20.13 -13.04 -17.30
CA ALA A 286 -19.29 -14.16 -17.71
C ALA A 286 -19.26 -15.26 -16.63
N ALA A 287 -19.15 -14.90 -15.35
CA ALA A 287 -19.19 -15.85 -14.24
C ALA A 287 -20.54 -16.60 -14.16
N LEU A 288 -21.67 -15.91 -14.35
CA LEU A 288 -23.01 -16.52 -14.38
C LEU A 288 -23.15 -17.49 -15.56
N LYS A 289 -22.62 -17.15 -16.74
CA LYS A 289 -22.57 -18.07 -17.89
C LYS A 289 -21.70 -19.29 -17.62
N ALA A 290 -20.54 -19.11 -16.99
CA ALA A 290 -19.66 -20.22 -16.61
C ALA A 290 -20.35 -21.15 -15.59
N TYR A 291 -21.05 -20.59 -14.60
CA TYR A 291 -21.83 -21.37 -13.65
C TYR A 291 -22.98 -22.13 -14.30
N LEU A 292 -23.72 -21.48 -15.21
CA LEU A 292 -24.79 -22.13 -15.97
C LEU A 292 -24.25 -23.29 -16.81
N LYS A 293 -23.12 -23.10 -17.49
CA LYS A 293 -22.43 -24.15 -18.26
C LYS A 293 -22.00 -25.32 -17.38
N TYR A 294 -21.54 -25.05 -16.16
CA TYR A 294 -21.05 -26.08 -15.25
C TYR A 294 -22.19 -26.85 -14.56
N ASN A 295 -23.26 -26.18 -14.14
CA ASN A 295 -24.33 -26.76 -13.32
C ASN A 295 -25.60 -27.09 -14.11
N ASN A 296 -25.72 -26.66 -15.37
CA ASN A 296 -26.96 -26.66 -16.16
C ASN A 296 -28.12 -25.89 -15.51
N SER A 297 -27.82 -25.04 -14.52
CA SER A 297 -28.78 -24.16 -13.85
C SER A 297 -28.08 -22.89 -13.36
N LEU A 298 -28.81 -21.78 -13.27
CA LEU A 298 -28.32 -20.56 -12.63
C LEU A 298 -28.33 -20.68 -11.09
N PRO A 299 -27.47 -19.94 -10.37
CA PRO A 299 -27.45 -20.00 -8.91
C PRO A 299 -28.72 -19.36 -8.32
N SER A 300 -29.33 -20.00 -7.33
CA SER A 300 -30.47 -19.42 -6.60
C SER A 300 -30.06 -18.29 -5.64
N ARG A 301 -28.77 -18.26 -5.26
CA ARG A 301 -28.20 -17.30 -4.32
C ARG A 301 -26.80 -16.90 -4.73
N ILE A 302 -26.51 -15.60 -4.65
CA ILE A 302 -25.22 -15.00 -4.94
C ILE A 302 -24.77 -14.19 -3.72
N ILE A 303 -23.58 -14.46 -3.21
CA ILE A 303 -22.99 -13.66 -2.11
C ILE A 303 -21.67 -13.10 -2.61
N VAL A 304 -21.55 -11.78 -2.58
CA VAL A 304 -20.41 -11.03 -3.09
C VAL A 304 -19.59 -10.49 -1.92
N TYR A 305 -18.30 -10.79 -1.90
CA TYR A 305 -17.33 -10.22 -0.96
C TYR A 305 -16.40 -9.24 -1.68
N ARG A 306 -16.49 -7.96 -1.33
CA ARG A 306 -15.74 -6.85 -1.94
C ARG A 306 -14.63 -6.38 -0.99
N ASP A 307 -13.36 -6.66 -1.30
CA ASP A 307 -12.19 -6.18 -0.55
C ASP A 307 -11.67 -4.87 -1.18
N GLY A 308 -10.94 -4.04 -0.43
CA GLY A 308 -10.25 -2.87 -0.95
C GLY A 308 -11.04 -1.56 -0.94
N VAL A 309 -12.11 -1.46 -0.14
CA VAL A 309 -12.95 -0.25 -0.03
C VAL A 309 -12.82 0.36 1.37
N GLY A 310 -12.59 1.68 1.45
CA GLY A 310 -12.54 2.44 2.71
C GLY A 310 -13.91 2.87 3.24
N ASP A 311 -13.98 3.33 4.49
CA ASP A 311 -15.23 3.75 5.15
C ASP A 311 -16.00 4.84 4.37
N GLY A 312 -15.28 5.83 3.82
CA GLY A 312 -15.88 6.93 3.06
C GLY A 312 -16.46 6.53 1.70
N MET A 313 -16.26 5.30 1.25
CA MET A 313 -16.74 4.81 -0.06
C MET A 313 -17.79 3.70 0.05
N LEU A 314 -18.22 3.34 1.27
CA LEU A 314 -19.26 2.32 1.45
C LEU A 314 -20.55 2.67 0.69
N GLN A 315 -21.01 3.91 0.81
CA GLN A 315 -22.22 4.37 0.12
C GLN A 315 -22.03 4.33 -1.40
N SER A 316 -20.84 4.63 -1.91
CA SER A 316 -20.55 4.52 -3.34
C SER A 316 -20.60 3.09 -3.86
N VAL A 317 -20.27 2.08 -3.06
CA VAL A 317 -20.48 0.67 -3.45
C VAL A 317 -21.97 0.37 -3.60
N VAL A 318 -22.79 0.86 -2.67
CA VAL A 318 -24.26 0.71 -2.71
C VAL A 318 -24.85 1.44 -3.92
N ASP A 319 -24.41 2.66 -4.19
CA ASP A 319 -25.00 3.50 -5.24
C ASP A 319 -24.53 3.12 -6.65
N TYR A 320 -23.32 2.56 -6.80
CA TYR A 320 -22.70 2.30 -8.11
C TYR A 320 -22.40 0.83 -8.42
N GLU A 321 -21.90 0.03 -7.47
CA GLU A 321 -21.55 -1.38 -7.74
C GLU A 321 -22.75 -2.32 -7.61
N VAL A 322 -23.60 -2.14 -6.59
CA VAL A 322 -24.80 -2.98 -6.39
C VAL A 322 -25.77 -2.90 -7.59
N PRO A 323 -26.11 -1.73 -8.16
CA PRO A 323 -26.95 -1.65 -9.35
C PRO A 323 -26.33 -2.33 -10.56
N GLN A 324 -25.00 -2.28 -10.73
CA GLN A 324 -24.31 -3.00 -11.80
C GLN A 324 -24.42 -4.52 -11.62
N ILE A 325 -24.27 -5.02 -10.40
CA ILE A 325 -24.47 -6.45 -10.06
C ILE A 325 -25.90 -6.87 -10.42
N MET A 326 -26.91 -6.12 -9.94
CA MET A 326 -28.32 -6.39 -10.24
C MET A 326 -28.61 -6.35 -11.75
N GLN A 327 -28.04 -5.38 -12.46
CA GLN A 327 -28.21 -5.29 -13.91
C GLN A 327 -27.58 -6.49 -14.64
N SER A 328 -26.48 -7.03 -14.13
CA SER A 328 -25.82 -8.24 -14.68
C SER A 328 -26.68 -9.48 -14.52
N ILE A 329 -27.33 -9.60 -13.37
CA ILE A 329 -28.26 -10.68 -13.07
C ILE A 329 -29.45 -10.61 -14.04
N LYS A 330 -30.04 -9.43 -14.23
CA LYS A 330 -31.14 -9.21 -15.17
C LYS A 330 -30.81 -9.55 -16.63
N THR A 331 -29.53 -9.48 -17.06
CA THR A 331 -29.17 -9.87 -18.43
C THR A 331 -29.19 -11.38 -18.67
N MET A 332 -29.30 -12.20 -17.62
CA MET A 332 -29.41 -13.66 -17.75
C MET A 332 -30.84 -14.14 -18.01
N GLY A 333 -31.85 -13.31 -17.75
CA GLY A 333 -33.26 -13.58 -17.98
C GLY A 333 -34.14 -12.58 -17.23
N GLN A 334 -35.28 -12.20 -17.78
CA GLN A 334 -36.17 -11.22 -17.15
C GLN A 334 -36.79 -11.76 -15.85
N ASP A 335 -37.07 -13.07 -15.79
CA ASP A 335 -37.67 -13.73 -14.61
C ASP A 335 -36.64 -14.26 -13.61
N TYR A 336 -35.34 -14.04 -13.85
CA TYR A 336 -34.28 -14.56 -13.00
C TYR A 336 -33.96 -13.59 -11.85
N GLU A 337 -34.45 -13.91 -10.66
CA GLU A 337 -34.27 -13.12 -9.44
C GLU A 337 -33.62 -13.95 -8.31
N PRO A 338 -32.28 -14.12 -8.33
CA PRO A 338 -31.57 -14.79 -7.26
C PRO A 338 -31.53 -13.91 -6.01
N LYS A 339 -31.39 -14.58 -4.86
CA LYS A 339 -31.04 -13.93 -3.60
C LYS A 339 -29.62 -13.37 -3.67
N LEU A 340 -29.42 -12.14 -3.24
CA LEU A 340 -28.17 -11.39 -3.32
C LEU A 340 -27.79 -10.81 -1.94
N SER A 341 -26.53 -10.99 -1.56
CA SER A 341 -25.89 -10.22 -0.49
C SER A 341 -24.58 -9.64 -0.97
N VAL A 342 -24.26 -8.42 -0.59
CA VAL A 342 -22.97 -7.76 -0.87
C VAL A 342 -22.33 -7.37 0.46
N VAL A 343 -21.14 -7.92 0.70
CA VAL A 343 -20.37 -7.79 1.94
C VAL A 343 -19.05 -7.11 1.62
N VAL A 344 -18.81 -5.93 2.17
CA VAL A 344 -17.53 -5.23 2.07
C VAL A 344 -16.58 -5.78 3.15
N VAL A 345 -15.37 -6.17 2.73
CA VAL A 345 -14.33 -6.77 3.56
C VAL A 345 -13.23 -5.74 3.83
N LYS A 346 -13.00 -5.42 5.10
CA LYS A 346 -12.02 -4.43 5.55
C LYS A 346 -10.91 -5.07 6.37
N LYS A 347 -9.72 -5.14 5.77
CA LYS A 347 -8.50 -5.71 6.40
C LYS A 347 -7.56 -4.66 7.01
N ARG A 348 -7.74 -3.37 6.76
CA ARG A 348 -6.88 -2.30 7.30
C ARG A 348 -7.65 -1.47 8.32
N ILE A 349 -7.81 -2.04 9.51
CA ILE A 349 -8.59 -1.44 10.61
C ILE A 349 -7.72 -1.18 11.85
N SER A 350 -8.09 -0.18 12.63
CA SER A 350 -7.45 0.19 13.91
C SER A 350 -7.90 -0.70 15.07
N SER A 351 -9.13 -1.20 15.05
CA SER A 351 -9.71 -2.03 16.12
C SER A 351 -8.85 -3.26 16.42
N ARG A 352 -8.58 -3.49 17.71
CA ARG A 352 -7.88 -4.67 18.22
C ARG A 352 -8.68 -5.25 19.38
N PHE A 353 -8.78 -6.58 19.40
CA PHE A 353 -9.49 -7.31 20.44
C PHE A 353 -8.52 -8.21 21.17
N PHE A 354 -8.76 -8.37 22.47
CA PHE A 354 -7.95 -9.18 23.35
C PHE A 354 -8.85 -10.13 24.11
N ALA A 355 -8.40 -11.37 24.29
CA ALA A 355 -9.10 -12.34 25.14
C ALA A 355 -8.39 -12.43 26.49
N ARG A 356 -9.17 -12.58 27.57
CA ARG A 356 -8.63 -12.95 28.88
C ARG A 356 -8.74 -14.46 29.04
N ILE A 357 -7.61 -15.15 28.98
CA ILE A 357 -7.50 -16.60 29.09
C ILE A 357 -6.59 -16.89 30.29
N ASP A 358 -7.09 -17.63 31.28
CA ASP A 358 -6.37 -17.96 32.52
C ASP A 358 -5.79 -16.73 33.24
N GLY A 359 -6.54 -15.64 33.26
CA GLY A 359 -6.13 -14.37 33.88
C GLY A 359 -5.05 -13.59 33.10
N LYS A 360 -4.58 -14.12 31.96
CA LYS A 360 -3.61 -13.46 31.07
C LYS A 360 -4.29 -12.93 29.82
N ILE A 361 -3.73 -11.85 29.29
CA ILE A 361 -4.21 -11.24 28.06
C ILE A 361 -3.54 -11.93 26.88
N ALA A 362 -4.35 -12.45 25.98
CA ALA A 362 -3.88 -13.15 24.81
C ALA A 362 -4.64 -12.71 23.57
N ASN A 363 -4.15 -13.15 22.41
CA ASN A 363 -4.91 -13.01 21.17
C ASN A 363 -6.19 -13.83 21.27
N PRO A 364 -7.34 -13.31 20.80
CA PRO A 364 -8.55 -14.10 20.66
C PRO A 364 -8.32 -15.32 19.75
N PRO A 365 -8.95 -16.47 20.05
CA PRO A 365 -8.81 -17.65 19.23
C PRO A 365 -9.42 -17.44 17.82
N PRO A 366 -8.90 -18.14 16.79
CA PRO A 366 -9.53 -18.22 15.48
C PRO A 366 -11.02 -18.59 15.58
N GLY A 367 -11.86 -17.89 14.82
CA GLY A 367 -13.31 -18.03 14.88
C GLY A 367 -14.01 -17.06 15.84
N THR A 368 -13.27 -16.20 16.55
CA THR A 368 -13.89 -15.15 17.39
C THR A 368 -14.67 -14.16 16.53
N VAL A 369 -15.95 -13.96 16.85
CA VAL A 369 -16.90 -13.04 16.23
C VAL A 369 -17.32 -11.99 17.24
N ILE A 370 -17.35 -10.73 16.80
CA ILE A 370 -17.82 -9.60 17.58
C ILE A 370 -18.80 -8.81 16.72
N ASP A 371 -20.05 -8.76 17.15
CA ASP A 371 -21.18 -8.16 16.45
C ASP A 371 -22.01 -7.20 17.34
N THR A 372 -21.50 -6.87 18.53
CA THR A 372 -22.13 -5.97 19.49
C THR A 372 -21.17 -4.87 19.98
N GLU A 373 -21.72 -3.76 20.46
CA GLU A 373 -21.06 -2.60 21.12
C GLU A 373 -20.10 -1.77 20.26
N VAL A 374 -19.24 -2.41 19.47
CA VAL A 374 -18.22 -1.77 18.61
C VAL A 374 -18.63 -1.71 17.13
N THR A 375 -19.84 -2.17 16.84
CA THR A 375 -20.52 -2.12 15.54
C THR A 375 -21.19 -0.77 15.32
N ARG A 376 -21.44 -0.42 14.06
CA ARG A 376 -22.08 0.86 13.71
C ARG A 376 -23.60 0.71 13.72
N PRO A 377 -24.37 1.54 14.46
CA PRO A 377 -25.84 1.40 14.49
C PRO A 377 -26.50 1.47 13.11
N GLU A 378 -25.89 2.19 12.17
CA GLU A 378 -26.43 2.41 10.83
C GLU A 378 -26.15 1.25 9.87
N TRP A 379 -25.23 0.35 10.21
CA TRP A 379 -24.77 -0.71 9.31
C TRP A 379 -24.93 -2.09 9.94
N TYR A 380 -25.37 -3.04 9.14
CA TYR A 380 -25.20 -4.45 9.49
C TYR A 380 -23.73 -4.83 9.34
N ASP A 381 -23.01 -4.90 10.46
CA ASP A 381 -21.58 -5.23 10.46
C ASP A 381 -21.13 -6.15 11.60
N PHE A 382 -19.97 -6.78 11.39
CA PHE A 382 -19.37 -7.69 12.36
C PHE A 382 -17.87 -7.83 12.12
N PHE A 383 -17.13 -8.24 13.15
CA PHE A 383 -15.71 -8.56 13.09
C PHE A 383 -15.51 -10.06 13.21
N ILE A 384 -14.56 -10.61 12.45
CA ILE A 384 -14.08 -11.99 12.64
C ILE A 384 -12.56 -11.99 12.79
N VAL A 385 -12.06 -12.65 13.84
CA VAL A 385 -10.67 -13.06 13.96
C VAL A 385 -10.55 -14.45 13.35
N SER A 386 -10.16 -14.54 12.08
CA SER A 386 -10.12 -15.84 11.38
C SER A 386 -8.80 -16.58 11.50
N GLN A 387 -7.66 -15.87 11.47
CA GLN A 387 -6.33 -16.47 11.45
C GLN A 387 -5.66 -16.48 12.83
N ALA A 388 -4.80 -17.46 13.08
CA ALA A 388 -3.86 -17.44 14.18
C ALA A 388 -2.60 -16.65 13.82
N VAL A 389 -2.02 -15.92 14.76
CA VAL A 389 -0.73 -15.22 14.59
C VAL A 389 0.29 -15.72 15.60
N ARG A 390 1.52 -15.96 15.16
CA ARG A 390 2.61 -16.41 16.03
C ARG A 390 3.25 -15.29 16.84
N PHE A 391 3.24 -14.08 16.29
CA PHE A 391 3.90 -12.90 16.87
C PHE A 391 3.00 -11.67 16.74
N GLY A 392 2.98 -10.86 17.79
CA GLY A 392 2.22 -9.63 17.85
C GLY A 392 0.72 -9.82 18.07
N CYS A 393 -0.03 -8.72 17.94
CA CYS A 393 -1.48 -8.71 18.08
C CYS A 393 -2.18 -9.12 16.78
N VAL A 394 -3.17 -10.02 16.90
CA VAL A 394 -4.03 -10.38 15.77
C VAL A 394 -4.86 -9.17 15.34
N SER A 395 -4.98 -8.99 14.03
CA SER A 395 -5.83 -7.95 13.45
C SER A 395 -7.10 -8.61 12.92
N PRO A 396 -8.28 -8.28 13.48
CA PRO A 396 -9.55 -8.81 12.99
C PRO A 396 -9.80 -8.35 11.54
N THR A 397 -10.78 -8.97 10.90
CA THR A 397 -11.34 -8.50 9.63
C THR A 397 -12.75 -8.00 9.91
N HIS A 398 -13.05 -6.79 9.42
CA HIS A 398 -14.36 -6.16 9.58
C HIS A 398 -15.19 -6.36 8.32
N TYR A 399 -16.43 -6.76 8.48
CA TYR A 399 -17.36 -7.08 7.40
C TYR A 399 -18.58 -6.18 7.53
N ASN A 400 -18.87 -5.41 6.48
CA ASN A 400 -20.09 -4.61 6.38
C ASN A 400 -21.00 -5.22 5.33
N VAL A 401 -22.19 -5.67 5.71
CA VAL A 401 -23.21 -6.13 4.77
C VAL A 401 -23.95 -4.89 4.26
N VAL A 402 -23.58 -4.42 3.07
CA VAL A 402 -24.07 -3.17 2.50
C VAL A 402 -25.36 -3.35 1.70
N PHE A 403 -25.66 -4.59 1.30
CA PHE A 403 -26.92 -4.96 0.65
C PHE A 403 -27.24 -6.42 1.00
N ASP A 404 -28.48 -6.71 1.38
CA ASP A 404 -28.92 -8.09 1.62
C ASP A 404 -30.42 -8.26 1.38
N ASN A 405 -30.78 -9.17 0.47
CA ASN A 405 -32.13 -9.71 0.33
C ASN A 405 -32.14 -11.25 0.43
N SER A 406 -31.07 -11.83 0.98
CA SER A 406 -30.88 -13.28 1.01
C SER A 406 -31.69 -13.99 2.09
N GLY A 407 -32.13 -13.26 3.12
CA GLY A 407 -32.82 -13.81 4.29
C GLY A 407 -31.95 -14.74 5.13
N LEU A 408 -30.61 -14.66 5.03
CA LEU A 408 -29.73 -15.34 5.98
C LEU A 408 -29.78 -14.62 7.32
N LYS A 409 -29.91 -15.40 8.40
CA LYS A 409 -29.68 -14.87 9.74
C LYS A 409 -28.22 -14.41 9.88
N PRO A 410 -27.92 -13.42 10.73
CA PRO A 410 -26.55 -12.95 10.92
C PRO A 410 -25.56 -14.06 11.26
N ASP A 411 -25.93 -15.00 12.14
CA ASP A 411 -25.11 -16.16 12.48
C ASP A 411 -24.73 -17.01 11.25
N HIS A 412 -25.66 -17.20 10.31
CA HIS A 412 -25.38 -17.96 9.08
C HIS A 412 -24.40 -17.23 8.16
N MET A 413 -24.51 -15.91 8.04
CA MET A 413 -23.57 -15.09 7.27
C MET A 413 -22.16 -15.12 7.87
N GLN A 414 -22.06 -15.02 9.20
CA GLN A 414 -20.79 -15.08 9.93
C GLN A 414 -20.13 -16.46 9.77
N ARG A 415 -20.90 -17.54 9.96
CA ARG A 415 -20.41 -18.92 9.77
C ARG A 415 -19.97 -19.20 8.34
N LEU A 416 -20.75 -18.76 7.35
CA LEU A 416 -20.36 -18.89 5.94
C LEU A 416 -19.06 -18.13 5.66
N THR A 417 -18.95 -16.89 6.13
CA THR A 417 -17.74 -16.07 5.97
C THR A 417 -16.52 -16.78 6.57
N TYR A 418 -16.65 -17.35 7.77
CA TYR A 418 -15.57 -18.11 8.41
C TYR A 418 -15.22 -19.40 7.66
N LYS A 419 -16.20 -20.18 7.18
CA LYS A 419 -15.96 -21.35 6.33
C LYS A 419 -15.16 -20.99 5.08
N LEU A 420 -15.49 -19.88 4.42
CA LEU A 420 -14.77 -19.42 3.22
C LEU A 420 -13.31 -19.03 3.50
N CYS A 421 -12.94 -18.67 4.73
CA CYS A 421 -11.55 -18.46 5.12
C CYS A 421 -10.70 -19.75 5.14
N HIS A 422 -11.32 -20.93 5.02
CA HIS A 422 -10.63 -22.22 4.94
C HIS A 422 -10.32 -22.64 3.49
N MET A 423 -10.91 -21.97 2.50
CA MET A 423 -10.96 -22.43 1.11
C MET A 423 -9.83 -21.86 0.21
N TYR A 424 -8.77 -21.30 0.80
CA TYR A 424 -7.64 -20.73 0.05
C TYR A 424 -6.50 -21.76 -0.11
N TYR A 425 -6.38 -22.33 -1.30
CA TYR A 425 -5.52 -23.48 -1.58
C TYR A 425 -4.01 -23.24 -1.49
N ASN A 426 -3.57 -21.98 -1.46
CA ASN A 426 -2.14 -21.69 -1.33
C ASN A 426 -1.64 -21.70 0.13
N TRP A 427 -2.52 -21.99 1.10
CA TRP A 427 -2.21 -22.02 2.53
C TRP A 427 -2.99 -23.17 3.18
N GLN A 428 -2.29 -24.14 3.78
CA GLN A 428 -2.89 -25.27 4.50
C GLN A 428 -3.36 -24.86 5.90
N GLY A 429 -4.15 -23.79 5.97
CA GLY A 429 -4.62 -23.19 7.20
C GLY A 429 -5.69 -22.13 6.94
N ILE A 430 -6.16 -21.48 7.99
CA ILE A 430 -7.18 -20.44 7.87
C ILE A 430 -6.50 -19.12 7.45
N VAL A 431 -7.07 -18.45 6.45
CA VAL A 431 -6.62 -17.11 6.02
C VAL A 431 -7.46 -15.98 6.62
N ARG A 432 -6.92 -14.75 6.57
CA ARG A 432 -7.54 -13.56 7.15
C ARG A 432 -8.87 -13.12 6.52
N VAL A 433 -9.03 -13.35 5.23
CA VAL A 433 -10.18 -12.92 4.43
C VAL A 433 -10.73 -14.13 3.67
N PRO A 434 -12.00 -14.13 3.25
CA PRO A 434 -12.57 -15.22 2.46
C PRO A 434 -11.69 -15.55 1.25
N ALA A 435 -11.52 -16.85 0.96
CA ALA A 435 -10.78 -17.34 -0.19
C ALA A 435 -11.09 -16.61 -1.52
N PRO A 436 -12.35 -16.34 -1.91
CA PRO A 436 -12.65 -15.59 -3.14
C PRO A 436 -11.99 -14.20 -3.19
N CYS A 437 -11.96 -13.45 -2.08
CA CYS A 437 -11.27 -12.15 -2.02
C CYS A 437 -9.77 -12.33 -2.17
N GLN A 438 -9.19 -13.33 -1.51
CA GLN A 438 -7.76 -13.60 -1.59
C GLN A 438 -7.36 -14.03 -3.02
N TYR A 439 -8.19 -14.80 -3.71
CA TYR A 439 -7.98 -15.15 -5.11
C TYR A 439 -8.07 -13.93 -6.03
N ALA A 440 -9.11 -13.09 -5.87
CA ALA A 440 -9.25 -11.84 -6.62
C ALA A 440 -8.03 -10.92 -6.42
N HIS A 441 -7.57 -10.79 -5.18
CA HIS A 441 -6.34 -10.05 -4.85
C HIS A 441 -5.12 -10.58 -5.60
N LYS A 442 -4.91 -11.91 -5.59
CA LYS A 442 -3.76 -12.53 -6.28
C LYS A 442 -3.83 -12.35 -7.80
N LEU A 443 -5.02 -12.46 -8.38
CA LEU A 443 -5.24 -12.20 -9.81
C LEU A 443 -4.95 -10.74 -10.16
N ALA A 444 -5.58 -9.79 -9.46
CA ALA A 444 -5.38 -8.36 -9.68
C ALA A 444 -3.90 -7.97 -9.51
N PHE A 445 -3.24 -8.52 -8.49
CA PHE A 445 -1.83 -8.30 -8.25
C PHE A 445 -0.96 -8.86 -9.39
N LEU A 446 -1.15 -10.11 -9.83
CA LEU A 446 -0.37 -10.70 -10.92
C LEU A 446 -0.51 -9.89 -12.21
N VAL A 447 -1.74 -9.53 -12.56
CA VAL A 447 -2.00 -8.73 -13.77
C VAL A 447 -1.40 -7.34 -13.63
N GLY A 448 -1.62 -6.68 -12.49
CA GLY A 448 -1.16 -5.32 -12.23
C GLY A 448 0.34 -5.18 -12.12
N GLN A 449 1.04 -6.21 -11.64
CA GLN A 449 2.48 -6.19 -11.41
C GLN A 449 3.33 -6.83 -12.51
N SER A 450 2.79 -7.81 -13.24
CA SER A 450 3.60 -8.62 -14.16
C SER A 450 3.03 -8.69 -15.58
N ILE A 451 1.72 -8.87 -15.76
CA ILE A 451 1.15 -9.09 -17.11
C ILE A 451 0.86 -7.77 -17.83
N HIS A 452 0.23 -6.81 -17.14
CA HIS A 452 -0.20 -5.50 -17.65
C HIS A 452 -1.15 -5.54 -18.85
N LYS A 453 -1.79 -6.68 -19.10
CA LYS A 453 -2.77 -6.93 -20.15
C LYS A 453 -3.81 -7.93 -19.63
N GLU A 454 -5.01 -7.92 -20.20
CA GLU A 454 -6.03 -8.93 -19.89
C GLU A 454 -5.52 -10.32 -20.30
N PRO A 455 -5.50 -11.29 -19.36
CA PRO A 455 -5.20 -12.68 -19.64
C PRO A 455 -6.22 -13.30 -20.58
N ASN A 456 -5.80 -14.37 -21.24
CA ASN A 456 -6.60 -15.09 -22.19
C ASN A 456 -7.74 -15.86 -21.51
N MET A 457 -8.94 -15.82 -22.10
CA MET A 457 -10.16 -16.44 -21.57
C MET A 457 -10.07 -17.96 -21.35
N ASN A 458 -9.15 -18.65 -22.03
CA ASN A 458 -8.92 -20.09 -21.81
C ASN A 458 -8.39 -20.40 -20.40
N LEU A 459 -7.92 -19.39 -19.67
CA LEU A 459 -7.44 -19.53 -18.30
C LEU A 459 -8.50 -19.16 -17.24
N ASP A 460 -9.68 -18.69 -17.66
CA ASP A 460 -10.68 -18.14 -16.73
C ASP A 460 -11.14 -19.19 -15.69
N ASP A 461 -11.20 -20.47 -16.06
CA ASP A 461 -11.61 -21.58 -15.18
C ASP A 461 -10.46 -22.15 -14.31
N PHE A 462 -9.27 -21.54 -14.34
CA PHE A 462 -8.09 -22.02 -13.63
C PHE A 462 -7.59 -21.02 -12.59
N LEU A 463 -7.02 -21.54 -11.49
CA LEU A 463 -6.28 -20.73 -10.51
C LEU A 463 -4.83 -20.46 -10.98
N TYR A 464 -4.63 -20.09 -12.25
CA TYR A 464 -3.31 -19.92 -12.88
C TYR A 464 -2.43 -18.85 -12.19
N TYR A 465 -3.07 -17.93 -11.47
CA TYR A 465 -2.45 -16.80 -10.77
C TYR A 465 -1.94 -17.11 -9.35
N LEU A 466 -2.05 -18.36 -8.88
CA LEU A 466 -1.47 -18.74 -7.59
C LEU A 466 0.05 -18.62 -7.59
N GLN A 467 0.57 -17.94 -6.57
CA GLN A 467 1.99 -17.74 -6.35
C GLN A 467 2.30 -17.80 -4.86
N ASN A 468 3.40 -18.46 -4.49
CA ASN A 468 3.91 -18.46 -3.13
C ASN A 468 4.52 -17.09 -2.84
N ALA A 469 3.73 -16.20 -2.22
CA ALA A 469 4.29 -15.09 -1.49
C ALA A 469 4.87 -15.65 -0.19
N SER A 470 6.13 -15.35 0.11
CA SER A 470 6.61 -15.37 1.50
C SER A 470 5.59 -14.61 2.35
N GLU A 471 5.23 -15.21 3.48
CA GLU A 471 4.24 -14.69 4.42
C GLU A 471 4.38 -13.18 4.66
N ASP A 472 3.22 -12.54 4.86
CA ASP A 472 2.95 -11.12 5.04
C ASP A 472 2.82 -10.26 3.77
N GLY A 473 1.75 -9.46 3.76
CA GLY A 473 1.48 -8.48 2.73
C GLY A 473 2.59 -7.42 2.69
N GLY A 474 3.51 -7.56 1.74
CA GLY A 474 4.57 -6.61 1.45
C GLY A 474 5.38 -7.11 0.27
N VAL A 475 5.33 -6.39 -0.84
CA VAL A 475 6.13 -6.65 -2.03
C VAL A 475 7.62 -6.67 -1.65
N ILE A 476 8.27 -7.83 -1.81
CA ILE A 476 9.73 -7.96 -1.77
C ILE A 476 10.23 -8.18 -3.21
N VAL A 477 10.80 -7.12 -3.79
CA VAL A 477 11.60 -7.17 -5.02
C VAL A 477 13.03 -6.78 -4.64
N SER A 478 13.91 -7.76 -4.54
CA SER A 478 15.37 -7.60 -4.41
C SER A 478 16.01 -8.34 -5.60
N MET A 479 17.23 -8.12 -6.08
CA MET A 479 18.38 -7.27 -5.76
C MET A 479 19.32 -7.44 -6.98
N GLU A 480 19.94 -6.38 -7.50
CA GLU A 480 21.20 -6.47 -8.28
C GLU A 480 21.78 -5.10 -8.73
N ARG A 481 21.08 -3.96 -8.53
CA ARG A 481 21.57 -2.62 -8.98
C ARG A 481 22.18 -1.75 -7.86
N ASP A 482 22.60 -2.39 -6.77
CA ASP A 482 22.50 -1.73 -5.47
C ASP A 482 23.75 -0.95 -5.01
N SER A 483 24.96 -1.16 -5.52
CA SER A 483 26.15 -0.50 -4.90
C SER A 483 26.11 1.04 -4.96
N PHE A 484 25.91 1.64 -6.14
CA PHE A 484 25.99 3.10 -6.30
C PHE A 484 24.79 3.84 -5.70
N MET A 485 23.58 3.31 -5.92
CA MET A 485 22.37 3.91 -5.35
C MET A 485 22.25 3.66 -3.84
N GLN A 486 22.75 2.55 -3.30
CA GLN A 486 22.86 2.37 -1.84
C GLN A 486 23.83 3.38 -1.23
N ASP A 487 24.99 3.63 -1.85
CA ASP A 487 25.94 4.63 -1.35
C ASP A 487 25.35 6.04 -1.39
N PHE A 488 24.62 6.37 -2.48
CA PHE A 488 23.89 7.63 -2.59
C PHE A 488 22.79 7.76 -1.52
N PHE A 489 21.93 6.74 -1.35
CA PHE A 489 20.86 6.78 -0.37
C PHE A 489 21.38 6.79 1.07
N ARG A 490 22.47 6.08 1.37
CA ARG A 490 23.16 6.15 2.66
C ARG A 490 23.61 7.57 2.96
N LYS A 491 24.20 8.25 1.97
CA LYS A 491 24.61 9.66 2.09
C LYS A 491 23.42 10.61 2.25
N VAL A 492 22.31 10.35 1.56
CA VAL A 492 21.05 11.11 1.70
C VAL A 492 20.45 10.95 3.10
N GLU A 493 20.46 9.74 3.65
CA GLU A 493 19.98 9.46 5.01
C GLU A 493 20.87 10.10 6.08
N GLU A 494 22.19 10.07 5.90
CA GLU A 494 23.15 10.75 6.77
C GLU A 494 22.91 12.26 6.80
N VAL A 495 22.82 12.90 5.63
CA VAL A 495 22.54 14.35 5.53
C VAL A 495 21.19 14.70 6.15
N ARG A 496 20.15 13.87 5.93
CA ARG A 496 18.83 14.07 6.54
C ARG A 496 18.89 14.00 8.06
N GLY A 497 19.56 12.98 8.61
CA GLY A 497 19.72 12.83 10.05
C GLY A 497 20.46 14.01 10.70
N VAL A 498 21.46 14.56 10.01
CA VAL A 498 22.16 15.75 10.49
C VAL A 498 21.26 17.00 10.44
N ILE A 499 20.45 17.19 9.40
CA ILE A 499 19.47 18.29 9.34
C ILE A 499 18.45 18.20 10.48
N ASP A 500 17.92 16.99 10.76
CA ASP A 500 16.99 16.78 11.86
C ASP A 500 17.66 17.08 13.22
N LYS A 501 18.95 16.73 13.38
CA LYS A 501 19.74 17.08 14.56
C LYS A 501 19.92 18.59 14.72
N ILE A 502 20.22 19.32 13.64
CA ILE A 502 20.29 20.79 13.66
C ILE A 502 18.94 21.36 14.11
N SER A 503 17.81 20.87 13.58
CA SER A 503 16.48 21.34 13.99
C SER A 503 16.24 21.13 15.49
N SER A 504 16.66 19.99 16.05
CA SER A 504 16.61 19.77 17.50
C SER A 504 17.48 20.76 18.29
N LEU A 505 18.71 21.03 17.84
CA LEU A 505 19.62 21.97 18.50
C LEU A 505 19.07 23.40 18.44
N VAL A 506 18.45 23.81 17.32
CA VAL A 506 17.79 25.12 17.18
C VAL A 506 16.65 25.28 18.19
N ASN A 507 15.88 24.22 18.44
CA ASN A 507 14.84 24.24 19.46
C ASN A 507 15.42 24.36 20.88
N GLU A 508 16.57 23.75 21.17
CA GLU A 508 17.26 23.92 22.45
C GLU A 508 17.83 25.35 22.60
N VAL A 509 18.41 25.92 21.54
CA VAL A 509 18.82 27.35 21.52
C VAL A 509 17.63 28.24 21.85
N LYS A 510 16.46 28.01 21.25
CA LYS A 510 15.24 28.78 21.53
C LYS A 510 14.84 28.72 23.01
N LYS A 511 14.98 27.56 23.66
CA LYS A 511 14.72 27.39 25.10
C LYS A 511 15.74 28.17 25.94
N LYS A 512 17.03 28.07 25.63
CA LYS A 512 18.10 28.78 26.34
C LYS A 512 17.97 30.29 26.21
N HIS A 513 17.67 30.78 25.01
CA HIS A 513 17.31 32.18 24.74
C HIS A 513 16.15 32.67 25.61
N SER A 514 15.11 31.86 25.77
CA SER A 514 13.98 32.20 26.65
C SER A 514 14.38 32.27 28.13
N VAL A 515 15.23 31.36 28.61
CA VAL A 515 15.73 31.35 30.00
C VAL A 515 16.60 32.56 30.24
N ILE A 516 17.53 32.85 29.34
CA ILE A 516 18.42 34.01 29.40
C ILE A 516 17.61 35.29 29.42
N LEU A 517 16.56 35.42 28.61
CA LEU A 517 15.68 36.59 28.64
C LEU A 517 14.85 36.66 29.93
N SER A 518 14.55 35.57 30.63
CA SER A 518 13.69 35.61 31.82
C SER A 518 14.37 36.14 33.09
N ALA A 519 15.69 36.11 33.16
CA ALA A 519 16.47 36.52 34.34
C ALA A 519 17.22 37.85 34.11
N PRO A 520 17.26 38.79 35.08
CA PRO A 520 18.04 40.03 34.95
C PRO A 520 19.54 39.78 34.77
N ASN A 521 20.08 38.87 35.58
CA ASN A 521 21.46 38.38 35.48
C ASN A 521 21.42 36.86 35.27
N PRO A 522 21.46 36.39 34.02
CA PRO A 522 21.43 34.96 33.71
C PRO A 522 22.73 34.27 34.17
N ASP A 523 22.59 33.03 34.65
CA ASP A 523 23.70 32.19 35.12
C ASP A 523 24.72 31.92 34.00
N GLU A 524 26.02 32.06 34.29
CA GLU A 524 27.10 31.89 33.30
C GLU A 524 27.10 30.49 32.68
N LYS A 525 26.72 29.46 33.46
CA LYS A 525 26.54 28.11 32.95
C LYS A 525 25.53 28.02 31.80
N THR A 526 24.45 28.80 31.84
CA THR A 526 23.44 28.81 30.77
C THR A 526 23.98 29.47 29.50
N LYS A 527 24.86 30.47 29.65
CA LYS A 527 25.54 31.12 28.52
C LYS A 527 26.58 30.19 27.88
N GLU A 528 27.36 29.47 28.68
CA GLU A 528 28.30 28.46 28.19
C GLU A 528 27.59 27.34 27.41
N GLU A 529 26.46 26.84 27.92
CA GLU A 529 25.64 25.84 27.23
C GLU A 529 25.08 26.37 25.89
N LEU A 530 24.68 27.65 25.82
CA LEU A 530 24.24 28.29 24.58
C LEU A 530 25.39 28.42 23.55
N GLU A 531 26.59 28.77 23.99
CA GLU A 531 27.78 28.82 23.14
C GLU A 531 28.12 27.44 22.58
N GLN A 532 28.05 26.39 23.40
CA GLN A 532 28.25 25.00 22.93
C GLN A 532 27.23 24.59 21.87
N LEU A 533 25.94 24.90 22.06
CA LEU A 533 24.90 24.62 21.08
C LEU A 533 25.15 25.35 19.75
N THR A 534 25.63 26.60 19.81
CA THR A 534 25.97 27.41 18.63
C THR A 534 27.13 26.79 17.84
N VAL A 535 28.17 26.32 18.54
CA VAL A 535 29.31 25.62 17.93
C VAL A 535 28.88 24.30 17.28
N GLU A 536 28.00 23.52 17.94
CA GLU A 536 27.48 22.27 17.36
C GLU A 536 26.64 22.52 16.11
N ILE A 537 25.74 23.50 16.14
CA ILE A 537 24.92 23.88 14.98
C ILE A 537 25.83 24.26 13.81
N LYS A 538 26.86 25.08 14.05
CA LYS A 538 27.84 25.48 13.03
C LYS A 538 28.58 24.27 12.43
N LYS A 539 29.00 23.32 13.27
CA LYS A 539 29.69 22.10 12.82
C LYS A 539 28.79 21.25 11.91
N TYR A 540 27.54 21.01 12.32
CA TYR A 540 26.59 20.20 11.55
C TYR A 540 26.13 20.91 10.27
N ALA A 541 25.90 22.22 10.32
CA ALA A 541 25.53 23.02 9.15
C ALA A 541 26.62 22.96 8.07
N ASN A 542 27.90 23.07 8.45
CA ASN A 542 29.02 22.94 7.52
C ASN A 542 29.13 21.52 6.91
N PHE A 543 28.86 20.48 7.69
CA PHE A 543 28.81 19.10 7.16
C PHE A 543 27.72 18.92 6.11
N VAL A 544 26.51 19.43 6.38
CA VAL A 544 25.39 19.39 5.42
C VAL A 544 25.73 20.18 4.17
N ARG A 545 26.30 21.40 4.30
CA ARG A 545 26.73 22.23 3.18
C ARG A 545 27.69 21.49 2.25
N THR A 546 28.76 20.91 2.80
CA THR A 546 29.77 20.17 2.02
C THR A 546 29.17 18.92 1.36
N SER A 547 28.29 18.21 2.07
CA SER A 547 27.63 17.02 1.54
C SER A 547 26.69 17.35 0.39
N LEU A 548 25.88 18.40 0.50
CA LEU A 548 25.00 18.87 -0.58
C LEU A 548 25.80 19.30 -1.81
N LYS A 549 26.89 20.05 -1.63
CA LYS A 549 27.78 20.47 -2.73
C LYS A 549 28.38 19.26 -3.49
N SER A 550 28.78 18.22 -2.75
CA SER A 550 29.27 16.97 -3.36
C SER A 550 28.18 16.15 -4.07
N MET A 551 26.91 16.28 -3.67
CA MET A 551 25.78 15.64 -4.36
C MET A 551 25.43 16.37 -5.66
N GLN A 552 25.67 17.69 -5.72
CA GLN A 552 25.42 18.52 -6.89
C GLN A 552 26.47 18.28 -7.99
N GLN A 553 27.76 18.23 -7.65
CA GLN A 553 28.85 18.03 -8.61
C GLN A 553 28.78 16.69 -9.37
N ASN A 554 28.00 15.72 -8.87
CA ASN A 554 27.80 14.42 -9.50
C ASN A 554 26.57 14.37 -10.44
N GLN A 555 25.92 15.50 -10.75
CA GLN A 555 24.79 15.56 -11.67
C GLN A 555 25.23 15.76 -13.13
N PRO A 556 24.54 15.14 -14.12
CA PRO A 556 24.77 15.40 -15.55
C PRO A 556 24.29 16.82 -15.93
N SER A 557 24.95 17.43 -16.92
CA SER A 557 24.68 18.78 -17.42
C SER A 557 23.28 18.95 -18.04
N ASP A 558 22.70 20.15 -17.93
CA ASP A 558 21.28 20.44 -18.20
C ASP A 558 20.84 20.32 -19.69
N GLU A 559 21.76 20.15 -20.65
CA GLU A 559 21.44 20.06 -22.09
C GLU A 559 20.79 18.72 -22.53
N GLN A 560 20.61 17.74 -21.63
CA GLN A 560 20.01 16.42 -21.93
C GLN A 560 18.74 16.09 -21.13
N GLU A 561 17.85 17.07 -20.90
CA GLU A 561 16.62 16.88 -20.10
C GLU A 561 15.67 15.78 -20.62
N ASN A 562 15.61 15.55 -21.93
CA ASN A 562 14.73 14.53 -22.52
C ASN A 562 15.26 13.09 -22.46
N GLN A 563 16.52 12.88 -22.05
CA GLN A 563 17.15 11.55 -21.91
C GLN A 563 17.67 11.25 -20.48
N ALA A 564 17.43 12.13 -19.51
CA ALA A 564 17.88 11.93 -18.14
C ALA A 564 17.33 10.63 -17.54
N THR A 565 18.25 9.74 -17.13
CA THR A 565 17.96 8.43 -16.53
C THR A 565 17.14 8.57 -15.24
N VAL A 566 16.37 7.52 -14.90
CA VAL A 566 15.54 7.47 -13.67
C VAL A 566 16.39 7.77 -12.42
N ASP A 567 17.63 7.28 -12.38
CA ASP A 567 18.55 7.50 -11.27
C ASP A 567 18.99 8.97 -11.16
N ALA A 568 19.28 9.64 -12.29
CA ALA A 568 19.59 11.08 -12.30
C ALA A 568 18.41 11.92 -11.79
N ARG A 569 17.17 11.54 -12.15
CA ARG A 569 15.95 12.20 -11.64
C ARG A 569 15.75 12.00 -10.15
N ILE A 570 16.03 10.79 -9.65
CA ILE A 570 15.96 10.48 -8.21
C ILE A 570 17.02 11.28 -7.44
N GLN A 571 18.25 11.35 -7.95
CA GLN A 571 19.33 12.13 -7.33
C GLN A 571 19.01 13.62 -7.29
N LYS A 572 18.53 14.20 -8.40
CA LYS A 572 18.06 15.60 -8.48
C LYS A 572 16.93 15.86 -7.48
N THR A 573 15.94 14.97 -7.42
CA THR A 573 14.82 15.08 -6.48
C THR A 573 15.26 15.01 -5.01
N GLN A 574 16.14 14.07 -4.65
CA GLN A 574 16.61 13.93 -3.26
C GLN A 574 17.48 15.12 -2.84
N TYR A 575 18.39 15.57 -3.70
CA TYR A 575 19.18 16.78 -3.49
C TYR A 575 18.28 18.00 -3.23
N THR A 576 17.31 18.27 -4.13
CA THR A 576 16.38 19.40 -3.97
C THR A 576 15.60 19.35 -2.67
N ASN A 577 15.12 18.17 -2.27
CA ASN A 577 14.39 18.02 -1.01
C ASN A 577 15.29 18.28 0.22
N LEU A 578 16.52 17.77 0.23
CA LEU A 578 17.45 18.00 1.33
C LEU A 578 17.87 19.48 1.41
N SER A 579 18.15 20.12 0.26
CA SER A 579 18.49 21.55 0.20
C SER A 579 17.35 22.40 0.75
N ARG A 580 16.09 22.16 0.35
CA ARG A 580 14.92 22.89 0.90
C ARG A 580 14.76 22.71 2.40
N LYS A 581 14.90 21.49 2.90
CA LYS A 581 14.82 21.22 4.34
C LYS A 581 15.94 21.92 5.12
N PHE A 582 17.16 21.90 4.58
CA PHE A 582 18.28 22.58 5.20
C PHE A 582 18.08 24.10 5.24
N VAL A 583 17.67 24.72 4.12
CA VAL A 583 17.30 26.15 4.09
C VAL A 583 16.25 26.45 5.15
N ALA A 584 15.16 25.68 5.20
CA ALA A 584 14.08 25.92 6.16
C ALA A 584 14.55 25.89 7.62
N VAL A 585 15.39 24.92 8.00
CA VAL A 585 15.94 24.82 9.37
C VAL A 585 16.92 25.96 9.67
N MET A 586 17.74 26.35 8.70
CA MET A 586 18.67 27.48 8.88
C MET A 586 17.95 28.82 8.93
N THR A 587 16.86 28.99 8.18
CA THR A 587 15.99 30.17 8.27
C THR A 587 15.34 30.25 9.65
N GLN A 588 14.82 29.13 10.17
CA GLN A 588 14.28 29.06 11.53
C GLN A 588 15.34 29.41 12.60
N TYR A 589 16.59 28.98 12.39
CA TYR A 589 17.69 29.34 13.28
C TYR A 589 17.98 30.85 13.24
N ASN A 590 18.04 31.45 12.04
CA ASN A 590 18.25 32.88 11.87
C ASN A 590 17.11 33.70 12.50
N GLU A 591 15.85 33.32 12.27
CA GLU A 591 14.68 33.95 12.91
C GLU A 591 14.75 33.88 14.43
N THR A 592 15.23 32.75 14.97
CA THR A 592 15.42 32.58 16.42
C THR A 592 16.49 33.52 16.98
N GLN A 593 17.59 33.74 16.24
CA GLN A 593 18.64 34.68 16.61
C GLN A 593 18.16 36.14 16.53
N VAL A 594 17.53 36.53 15.41
CA VAL A 594 16.96 37.88 15.23
C VAL A 594 15.92 38.18 16.32
N SER A 595 15.04 37.23 16.63
CA SER A 595 14.04 37.40 17.70
C SER A 595 14.68 37.62 19.08
N PHE A 596 15.80 36.96 19.37
CA PHE A 596 16.52 37.17 20.64
C PHE A 596 17.24 38.53 20.67
N ARG A 597 17.83 38.97 19.55
CA ARG A 597 18.42 40.32 19.40
C ARG A 597 17.41 41.41 19.71
N GLU A 598 16.26 41.39 19.06
CA GLU A 598 15.21 42.39 19.24
C GLU A 598 14.69 42.44 20.68
N LYS A 599 14.45 41.27 21.29
CA LYS A 599 14.00 41.19 22.70
C LYS A 599 15.07 41.67 23.68
N SER A 600 16.35 41.45 23.37
CA SER A 600 17.47 41.94 24.19
C SER A 600 17.60 43.46 24.06
N LYS A 601 17.46 44.01 22.84
CA LYS A 601 17.40 45.45 22.58
C LYS A 601 16.28 46.13 23.36
N SER A 602 15.05 45.61 23.31
CA SER A 602 13.91 46.16 24.07
C SER A 602 14.14 46.13 25.60
N ARG A 603 14.89 45.15 26.11
CA ARG A 603 15.26 45.11 27.54
C ARG A 603 16.29 46.18 27.90
N ILE A 604 17.30 46.38 27.05
CA ILE A 604 18.28 47.45 27.25
C ILE A 604 17.59 48.83 27.27
N GLN A 605 16.68 49.07 26.31
CA GLN A 605 15.87 50.28 26.25
C GLN A 605 15.10 50.52 27.56
N ARG A 606 14.42 49.49 28.05
CA ARG A 606 13.67 49.56 29.30
C ARG A 606 14.56 49.84 30.52
N GLN A 607 15.77 49.29 30.56
CA GLN A 607 16.71 49.57 31.65
C GLN A 607 17.28 51.00 31.58
N LEU A 608 17.51 51.54 30.39
CA LEU A 608 17.92 52.94 30.19
C LEU A 608 16.81 53.92 30.64
N GLU A 609 15.55 53.63 30.31
CA GLU A 609 14.39 54.41 30.78
C GLU A 609 14.28 54.43 32.31
N ILE A 610 14.51 53.30 32.98
CA ILE A 610 14.51 53.20 34.45
C ILE A 610 15.61 54.05 35.07
N THR A 611 16.76 54.19 34.40
CA THR A 611 17.84 55.08 34.84
C THR A 611 17.60 56.57 34.53
N GLY A 612 16.45 56.91 33.94
CA GLY A 612 16.01 58.29 33.69
C GLY A 612 16.45 58.85 32.33
N ARG A 613 16.96 58.00 31.41
CA ARG A 613 17.38 58.41 30.07
C ARG A 613 16.40 57.87 29.03
N ILE A 614 15.71 58.77 28.34
CA ILE A 614 14.84 58.42 27.22
C ILE A 614 15.72 58.36 25.98
N THR A 615 15.84 57.18 25.37
CA THR A 615 16.63 56.94 24.15
C THR A 615 15.71 56.50 23.02
N THR A 616 15.90 57.07 21.83
CA THR A 616 15.16 56.66 20.62
C THR A 616 15.66 55.30 20.10
N ASN A 617 14.86 54.65 19.24
CA ASN A 617 15.23 53.36 18.67
C ASN A 617 16.45 53.45 17.74
N GLU A 618 16.63 54.61 17.10
CA GLU A 618 17.75 54.95 16.22
C GLU A 618 19.04 55.16 17.01
N GLU A 619 19.00 55.96 18.09
CA GLU A 619 20.13 56.16 19.01
C GLU A 619 20.59 54.85 19.67
N LEU A 620 19.63 53.98 19.99
CA LEU A 620 19.91 52.67 20.58
C LEU A 620 20.54 51.70 19.57
N GLU A 621 20.23 51.81 18.28
CA GLU A 621 20.86 51.00 17.24
C GLU A 621 22.30 51.47 16.97
N GLU A 622 22.53 52.79 16.92
CA GLU A 622 23.87 53.38 16.79
C GLU A 622 24.80 52.97 17.95
N MET A 623 24.26 52.83 19.16
CA MET A 623 24.99 52.27 20.30
C MET A 623 25.42 50.82 20.08
N LEU A 624 24.53 49.98 19.52
CA LEU A 624 24.83 48.56 19.26
C LEU A 624 25.86 48.42 18.12
N GLU A 625 25.81 49.29 17.11
CA GLU A 625 26.73 49.29 15.96
C GLU A 625 28.14 49.79 16.31
N THR A 626 28.25 50.80 17.19
CA THR A 626 29.55 51.36 17.61
C THR A 626 30.28 50.48 18.63
N GLY A 627 29.60 49.49 19.21
CA GLY A 627 30.18 48.52 20.14
C GLY A 627 30.68 49.11 21.46
N ASN A 628 30.36 50.38 21.75
CA ASN A 628 30.81 51.08 22.94
C ASN A 628 29.63 51.60 23.78
N PRO A 629 29.21 50.88 24.84
CA PRO A 629 28.08 51.28 25.67
C PRO A 629 28.36 52.53 26.53
N SER A 630 29.61 53.00 26.60
CA SER A 630 30.02 54.12 27.47
C SER A 630 29.34 55.45 27.13
N ILE A 631 28.88 55.62 25.89
CA ILE A 631 28.23 56.85 25.37
C ILE A 631 26.90 57.15 26.09
N PHE A 632 26.24 56.11 26.62
CA PHE A 632 24.95 56.23 27.29
C PHE A 632 25.03 56.00 28.81
N THR A 633 26.10 55.36 29.28
CA THR A 633 26.32 55.05 30.70
C THR A 633 27.20 56.07 31.45
N SER A 634 27.91 56.98 30.75
CA SER A 634 28.82 57.96 31.36
C SER A 634 28.14 59.02 32.24
N ASP A 635 26.91 59.40 31.90
CA ASP A 635 26.16 60.44 32.61
C ASP A 635 25.27 59.89 33.74
N ILE A 636 25.28 58.57 33.94
CA ILE A 636 24.43 57.88 34.91
C ILE A 636 25.13 57.91 36.29
N ILE A 637 24.61 58.72 37.21
CA ILE A 637 25.14 58.85 38.58
C ILE A 637 24.95 57.52 39.34
N SER A 638 26.06 56.80 39.58
CA SER A 638 26.10 55.46 40.17
C SER A 638 25.89 55.41 41.70
N ASN A 639 25.05 56.30 42.25
CA ASN A 639 24.85 56.45 43.69
C ASN A 639 23.75 55.54 44.27
N SER A 640 22.94 54.88 43.43
CA SER A 640 21.89 53.94 43.86
C SER A 640 22.20 52.51 43.44
N GLN A 641 21.91 51.53 44.32
CA GLN A 641 22.04 50.09 44.04
C GLN A 641 21.23 49.69 42.79
N ILE A 642 20.08 50.33 42.56
CA ILE A 642 19.20 50.09 41.40
C ILE A 642 19.92 50.47 40.10
N THR A 643 20.59 51.62 40.09
CA THR A 643 21.32 52.13 38.93
C THR A 643 22.51 51.25 38.56
N ARG A 644 23.25 50.72 39.56
CA ARG A 644 24.35 49.76 39.32
C ARG A 644 23.86 48.44 38.74
N GLN A 645 22.71 47.95 39.21
CA GLN A 645 22.13 46.71 38.70
C GLN A 645 21.65 46.86 37.26
N ALA A 646 21.02 47.99 36.92
CA ALA A 646 20.60 48.31 35.55
C ALA A 646 21.80 48.39 34.59
N LEU A 647 22.89 49.05 35.02
CA LEU A 647 24.13 49.14 34.22
C LEU A 647 24.76 47.77 33.94
N ASN A 648 24.85 46.89 34.94
CA ASN A 648 25.39 45.54 34.76
C ASN A 648 24.53 44.68 33.81
N GLU A 649 23.20 44.82 33.88
CA GLU A 649 22.29 44.14 32.95
C GLU A 649 22.47 44.66 31.52
N ILE A 650 22.57 45.97 31.33
CA ILE A 650 22.82 46.59 30.02
C ILE A 650 24.13 46.07 29.42
N GLU A 651 25.23 46.07 30.18
CA GLU A 651 26.53 45.60 29.71
C GLU A 651 26.53 44.10 29.36
N SER A 652 25.92 43.27 30.20
CA SER A 652 25.79 41.83 29.93
C SER A 652 24.98 41.55 28.65
N ARG A 653 23.88 42.27 28.42
CA ARG A 653 23.02 42.09 27.23
C ARG A 653 23.67 42.62 25.96
N HIS A 654 24.40 43.73 26.06
CA HIS A 654 25.20 44.26 24.97
C HIS A 654 26.22 43.22 24.48
N LYS A 655 26.93 42.57 25.42
CA LYS A 655 27.87 41.48 25.09
C LYS A 655 27.19 40.28 24.41
N ASP A 656 25.96 39.95 24.81
CA ASP A 656 25.17 38.88 24.18
C ASP A 656 24.77 39.25 22.73
N ILE A 657 24.41 40.51 22.47
CA ILE A 657 24.09 41.01 21.12
C ILE A 657 25.32 40.96 20.20
N LEU A 658 26.49 41.40 20.67
CA LEU A 658 27.73 41.37 19.88
C LEU A 658 28.11 39.94 19.44
N ARG A 659 27.96 38.96 20.34
CA ARG A 659 28.20 37.53 20.03
C ARG A 659 27.20 37.00 19.00
N LEU A 660 25.96 37.42 19.11
CA LEU A 660 24.89 37.03 18.19
C LEU A 660 25.10 37.61 16.80
N GLU A 661 25.55 38.85 16.68
CA GLU A 661 25.84 39.48 15.39
C GLU A 661 26.98 38.78 14.64
N ALA A 662 28.03 38.34 15.36
CA ALA A 662 29.06 37.48 14.77
C ALA A 662 28.47 36.17 14.22
N SER A 663 27.55 35.52 14.96
CA SER A 663 26.87 34.31 14.50
C SER A 663 25.91 34.55 13.32
N ILE A 664 25.23 35.70 13.26
CA ILE A 664 24.35 36.06 12.13
C ILE A 664 25.17 36.33 10.87
N LYS A 665 26.31 37.00 11.00
CA LYS A 665 27.21 37.26 9.87
C LYS A 665 27.71 35.95 9.25
N GLU A 666 28.08 34.97 10.07
CA GLU A 666 28.46 33.63 9.58
C GLU A 666 27.29 32.86 8.92
N LEU A 667 26.05 33.06 9.41
CA LEU A 667 24.86 32.49 8.75
C LEU A 667 24.63 33.13 7.38
N HIS A 668 24.82 34.44 7.27
CA HIS A 668 24.67 35.18 6.03
C HIS A 668 25.60 34.66 4.94
N ASP A 669 26.88 34.40 5.26
CA ASP A 669 27.84 33.80 4.32
C ASP A 669 27.39 32.40 3.82
N MET A 670 26.75 31.60 4.68
CA MET A 670 26.15 30.32 4.28
C MET A 670 24.91 30.52 3.39
N PHE A 671 24.10 31.56 3.64
CA PHE A 671 22.93 31.88 2.83
C PHE A 671 23.28 32.40 1.44
N VAL A 672 24.38 33.13 1.27
CA VAL A 672 24.83 33.60 -0.06
C VAL A 672 25.20 32.42 -0.97
N ASP A 673 25.95 31.44 -0.44
CA ASP A 673 26.24 30.19 -1.15
C ASP A 673 24.96 29.40 -1.48
N MET A 674 24.02 29.33 -0.55
CA MET A 674 22.75 28.62 -0.74
C MET A 674 21.78 29.34 -1.66
N ALA A 675 21.80 30.67 -1.70
CA ALA A 675 21.02 31.48 -2.62
C ALA A 675 21.47 31.19 -4.05
N ILE A 676 22.77 31.16 -4.34
CA ILE A 676 23.31 30.77 -5.66
C ILE A 676 22.90 29.33 -6.05
N LEU A 677 22.83 28.41 -5.07
CA LEU A 677 22.39 27.01 -5.25
C LEU A 677 20.87 26.83 -5.43
N VAL A 678 20.08 27.81 -5.01
CA VAL A 678 18.60 27.83 -5.09
C VAL A 678 18.12 28.68 -6.27
N GLU A 679 18.87 29.72 -6.66
CA GLU A 679 18.58 30.63 -7.78
C GLU A 679 18.79 29.93 -9.13
N THR A 680 19.74 29.00 -9.21
CA THR A 680 19.84 27.99 -10.30
C THR A 680 18.63 27.06 -10.40
N GLN A 681 17.62 27.19 -9.52
CA GLN A 681 16.36 26.43 -9.54
C GLN A 681 15.11 27.31 -9.74
N GLY A 682 15.27 28.62 -9.99
CA GLY A 682 14.15 29.55 -10.25
C GLY A 682 13.27 29.13 -11.44
N GLU A 683 13.82 28.39 -12.40
CA GLU A 683 13.04 27.85 -13.53
C GLU A 683 12.15 26.65 -13.17
N MET A 684 12.40 25.96 -12.04
CA MET A 684 11.64 24.76 -11.66
C MET A 684 10.42 25.05 -10.76
N ILE A 685 10.29 26.28 -10.22
CA ILE A 685 9.04 26.72 -9.59
C ILE A 685 7.93 26.87 -10.65
N ASN A 686 8.30 27.24 -11.87
CA ASN A 686 7.38 27.32 -12.99
C ASN A 686 6.81 25.97 -13.42
N ASN A 687 7.37 24.81 -13.05
CA ASN A 687 6.85 23.53 -13.52
C ASN A 687 5.69 22.96 -12.68
N ILE A 688 5.57 23.32 -11.40
CA ILE A 688 4.40 22.90 -10.59
C ILE A 688 3.22 23.81 -10.90
N GLU A 689 3.46 25.13 -10.99
CA GLU A 689 2.43 26.09 -11.38
C GLU A 689 2.01 25.91 -12.83
N LYS A 690 2.94 25.60 -13.76
CA LYS A 690 2.60 25.25 -15.15
C LYS A 690 1.91 23.89 -15.26
N ASN A 691 2.24 22.88 -14.44
CA ASN A 691 1.47 21.63 -14.45
C ASN A 691 0.07 21.77 -13.84
N VAL A 692 -0.09 22.63 -12.84
CA VAL A 692 -1.40 22.96 -12.24
C VAL A 692 -2.22 23.83 -13.19
N ASN A 693 -1.64 24.87 -13.80
CA ASN A 693 -2.30 25.72 -14.79
C ASN A 693 -2.61 24.95 -16.08
N ASN A 694 -1.68 24.14 -16.58
CA ASN A 694 -1.96 23.25 -17.72
C ASN A 694 -3.07 22.26 -17.37
N ALA A 695 -3.11 21.70 -16.16
CA ALA A 695 -4.21 20.81 -15.76
C ALA A 695 -5.57 21.53 -15.75
N VAL A 696 -5.61 22.78 -15.28
CA VAL A 696 -6.82 23.62 -15.33
C VAL A 696 -7.20 23.96 -16.77
N GLU A 697 -6.23 24.28 -17.63
CA GLU A 697 -6.43 24.60 -19.05
C GLU A 697 -6.85 23.36 -19.87
N TYR A 698 -6.27 22.19 -19.60
CA TYR A 698 -6.67 20.90 -20.19
C TYR A 698 -8.08 20.48 -19.75
N VAL A 699 -8.47 20.74 -18.49
CA VAL A 699 -9.85 20.52 -18.04
C VAL A 699 -10.81 21.48 -18.73
N GLY A 700 -10.40 22.74 -18.96
CA GLY A 700 -11.14 23.71 -19.75
C GLY A 700 -11.34 23.26 -21.20
N HIS A 701 -10.26 22.86 -21.89
CA HIS A 701 -10.31 22.33 -23.25
C HIS A 701 -11.10 21.02 -23.35
N ALA A 702 -10.95 20.11 -22.38
CA ALA A 702 -11.71 18.87 -22.33
C ALA A 702 -13.22 19.13 -22.18
N LYS A 703 -13.62 20.15 -21.42
CA LYS A 703 -15.04 20.56 -21.30
C LYS A 703 -15.58 21.11 -22.62
N VAL A 704 -14.77 21.81 -23.41
CA VAL A 704 -15.17 22.33 -24.74
C VAL A 704 -15.23 21.21 -25.77
N GLU A 705 -14.23 20.32 -25.82
CA GLU A 705 -14.17 19.21 -26.76
C GLU A 705 -15.24 18.14 -26.47
N THR A 706 -15.56 17.87 -25.20
CA THR A 706 -16.71 17.00 -24.86
C THR A 706 -18.03 17.61 -25.33
N LYS A 707 -18.19 18.94 -25.23
CA LYS A 707 -19.39 19.62 -25.75
C LYS A 707 -19.48 19.59 -27.28
N LYS A 708 -18.34 19.69 -27.99
CA LYS A 708 -18.28 19.51 -29.46
C LYS A 708 -18.55 18.05 -29.84
N ALA A 709 -17.98 17.08 -29.14
CA ALA A 709 -18.20 15.66 -29.37
C ALA A 709 -19.67 15.27 -29.23
N VAL A 710 -20.37 15.80 -28.22
CA VAL A 710 -21.83 15.62 -28.07
C VAL A 710 -22.56 16.20 -29.28
N ARG A 711 -22.21 17.40 -29.75
CA ARG A 711 -22.84 18.00 -30.96
C ARG A 711 -22.59 17.17 -32.22
N TYR A 712 -21.37 16.68 -32.42
CA TYR A 712 -21.03 15.81 -33.56
C TYR A 712 -21.78 14.48 -33.49
N GLN A 713 -21.94 13.89 -32.31
CA GLN A 713 -22.74 12.68 -32.12
C GLN A 713 -24.22 12.92 -32.50
N THR A 714 -24.80 14.05 -32.10
CA THR A 714 -26.19 14.39 -32.45
C THR A 714 -26.35 14.65 -33.96
N GLN A 715 -25.39 15.31 -34.61
CA GLN A 715 -25.41 15.51 -36.07
C GLN A 715 -25.19 14.20 -36.84
N ALA A 716 -24.28 13.34 -36.39
CA ALA A 716 -24.04 12.04 -36.99
C ALA A 716 -25.29 11.16 -36.90
N ARG A 717 -25.99 11.14 -35.76
CA ARG A 717 -27.28 10.45 -35.61
C ARG A 717 -28.33 10.98 -36.59
N ARG A 718 -28.44 12.30 -36.79
CA ARG A 718 -29.35 12.87 -37.80
C ARG A 718 -29.00 12.44 -39.22
N LYS A 719 -27.71 12.47 -39.60
CA LYS A 719 -27.26 11.99 -40.92
C LYS A 719 -27.56 10.50 -41.13
N LEU A 720 -27.40 9.68 -40.09
CA LEU A 720 -27.69 8.25 -40.14
C LEU A 720 -29.19 7.98 -40.35
N VAL A 721 -30.06 8.80 -39.77
CA VAL A 721 -31.52 8.78 -40.05
C VAL A 721 -31.81 9.14 -41.51
N TYR A 722 -31.18 10.18 -42.06
CA TYR A 722 -31.36 10.53 -43.47
C TYR A 722 -30.87 9.43 -44.43
N VAL A 723 -29.73 8.80 -44.14
CA VAL A 723 -29.21 7.67 -44.92
C VAL A 723 -30.17 6.46 -44.85
N ALA A 724 -30.73 6.18 -43.67
CA ALA A 724 -31.73 5.12 -43.51
C ALA A 724 -33.01 5.40 -44.31
N ILE A 725 -33.48 6.65 -44.34
CA ILE A 725 -34.65 7.07 -45.15
C ILE A 725 -34.35 6.91 -46.65
N CYS A 726 -33.19 7.38 -47.13
CA CYS A 726 -32.80 7.21 -48.53
C CYS A 726 -32.70 5.72 -48.91
N GLY A 727 -32.13 4.90 -48.03
CA GLY A 727 -32.06 3.45 -48.23
C GLY A 727 -33.45 2.81 -48.36
N ALA A 728 -34.39 3.20 -47.50
CA ALA A 728 -35.77 2.71 -47.58
C ALA A 728 -36.48 3.12 -48.88
N VAL A 729 -36.29 4.36 -49.34
CA VAL A 729 -36.85 4.84 -50.61
C VAL A 729 -36.27 4.06 -51.80
N CYS A 730 -34.96 3.82 -51.82
CA CYS A 730 -34.33 3.00 -52.88
C CYS A 730 -34.90 1.58 -52.91
N ILE A 731 -35.13 0.96 -51.74
CA ILE A 731 -35.73 -0.37 -51.65
C ILE A 731 -37.17 -0.37 -52.20
N ILE A 732 -37.96 0.66 -51.89
CA ILE A 732 -39.33 0.80 -52.41
C ILE A 732 -39.32 0.95 -53.93
N ILE A 733 -38.42 1.77 -54.49
CA ILE A 733 -38.29 1.94 -55.94
C ILE A 733 -37.90 0.61 -56.60
N LEU A 734 -36.98 -0.14 -56.00
CA LEU A 734 -36.55 -1.44 -56.51
C LEU A 734 -37.71 -2.45 -56.50
N LEU A 735 -38.52 -2.45 -55.44
CA LEU A 735 -39.72 -3.29 -55.35
C LEU A 735 -40.76 -2.89 -56.40
N VAL A 736 -40.97 -1.59 -56.66
CA VAL A 736 -41.88 -1.12 -57.70
C VAL A 736 -41.40 -1.55 -59.09
N ILE A 737 -40.10 -1.45 -59.38
CA ILE A 737 -39.51 -1.92 -60.64
C ILE A 737 -39.70 -3.43 -60.81
N ILE A 738 -39.46 -4.22 -59.74
CA ILE A 738 -39.66 -5.66 -59.77
C ILE A 738 -41.15 -6.01 -60.00
N VAL A 739 -42.07 -5.31 -59.34
CA VAL A 739 -43.51 -5.53 -59.52
C VAL A 739 -43.95 -5.19 -60.95
N ILE A 740 -43.49 -4.08 -61.52
CA ILE A 740 -43.78 -3.70 -62.91
C ILE A 740 -43.19 -4.74 -63.88
N ALA A 741 -41.99 -5.26 -63.62
CA ALA A 741 -41.36 -6.27 -64.46
C ALA A 741 -42.02 -7.65 -64.38
N VAL A 742 -42.73 -7.95 -63.28
CA VAL A 742 -43.39 -9.26 -63.06
C VAL A 742 -44.87 -9.25 -63.46
N TYR A 743 -45.53 -8.11 -63.42
CA TYR A 743 -46.98 -7.99 -63.65
C TYR A 743 -47.36 -7.06 -64.82
N GLY A 744 -46.38 -6.52 -65.54
CA GLY A 744 -46.58 -5.69 -66.73
C GLY A 744 -46.47 -6.51 -68.01
N ASP A 745 -47.42 -7.41 -68.24
CA ASP A 745 -47.77 -7.99 -69.54
C ASP A 745 -49.30 -8.10 -69.63
#